data_AF-A0A087G9U7-F1
#
_entry.id   AF-A0A087G9U7-F1
#
_cell.length_a   1.000
_cell.length_b   1.000
_cell.length_c   1.000
_cell.angle_alpha   90.00
_cell.angle_beta   90.00
_cell.angle_gamma   90.00
#
_symmetry.space_group_name_H-M   'P 1'
#
loop_
_entity.id
_entity.type
_entity.pdbx_description
1 polymer ?
#
loop_
_entity_poly.entity_id
_entity_poly.type
_entity_poly.pdbx_seq_one_letter_code
_entity_poly.pdbx_strand_id
1 'polypeptide(L)'
;MRLYVYVLQAKDLPVHETFVKLHVGKHKSKTRLAGDTSHPIWNEGFVFRVSDVDEAAADVVLVSVFHLLDHDHSTGLIGQVRIPLCSVAAEENQTLLPTWFVLEKPTHGKFVNIECGKILLSLSLQGKWESIPGDEVCHDKQDINLESVKELEGPAKDLGSSKDGRRRKHHDGKHIMKNFVHQIDKLFHKKEEISKRLHDDSSGQSETSNYEDPTDKSSSSATCTSFEEGLDLMQSSDSEKEEMPENLLGGILIDQQYLVSPCDLNKFLFMPSSQFRRELAEIQGLTDVQEGPWTMIQEDNPRLTRVVTYIRPATKLVKAGKATENQVYRKASGKQFSVFVSVSTPDVPYGNTFKVELLYKVLPGTEPNAGGESSRLIISWGIQFSQSTIMKGMIEGGARQGLKESFEQFSDLLAKNYKTLDSAALLDKEQVLATVQSEKKTDLKAFLYFWSSSVVCAVLLSVYVVVHILHCEPSKFQGVEFYGLDLPDSFGELFTSGILVLLLERVYTMTVHFIQARLHRGRDHGVKANSKGWILTIALIKGTNLASVEATELFDPYVVFTCNGKTRTSSVKLQSQDPQWNEVIEFDAMEEPPSVLDVEVFDFDGPFDQGASLGHAEINFLKHTADELADLCVPLVGHHAQASQSKLQLRIFLENKNGVETMKDYLSKVEKEVGKKLNIRSPQKNSAFQKLFSLPHEEFLLKEYTCYLKRKLPVQGKLFLSARIVAFHSNLFGHKTKFYFLWEDIDDIQVLPPTLASLGSPLLLIILKKNRGLDAKHGAKSQDEAGRLWFYFQSFVSFDATSRTIMALWKTRTLSVDHRAQIAEEEQDAADPFVLPEDTAVVSDADASKMSKVYTCDLPCDVELVMKIFGGGEMERKIMEKSGCLSYETTTWESKKPGVYERRLSYKYNHYVSVFGGGVTCSQQKSPAPNDEGWILNEIVALHDVPFADHFRVHLRYEVKKAGGDCKTSKCEVYLKIRWLKTIKFEQRVSKSIMEKFRNRLKVIFDLFQKESVGNSSLTLL
;
A
#
# COMPACT_ATOMS: atom_id res chain seq x y z
N MET A 1 23.42 -12.35 17.08
CA MET A 1 22.64 -13.54 16.65
C MET A 1 21.15 -13.22 16.66
N ARG A 2 20.35 -13.94 15.86
CA ARG A 2 18.89 -13.87 15.91
C ARG A 2 18.34 -15.22 16.34
N LEU A 3 17.45 -15.21 17.33
CA LEU A 3 16.70 -16.36 17.77
C LEU A 3 15.26 -16.23 17.25
N TYR A 4 14.82 -17.23 16.51
CA TYR A 4 13.45 -17.39 16.07
C TYR A 4 12.76 -18.39 17.00
N VAL A 5 11.61 -18.00 17.56
CA VAL A 5 10.79 -18.86 18.43
C VAL A 5 9.39 -18.92 17.84
N TYR A 6 8.97 -20.12 17.45
CA TYR A 6 7.63 -20.39 16.93
C TYR A 6 6.79 -21.09 17.99
N VAL A 7 5.73 -20.43 18.44
CA VAL A 7 4.74 -20.98 19.37
C VAL A 7 3.61 -21.58 18.56
N LEU A 8 3.57 -22.91 18.47
CA LEU A 8 2.68 -23.59 17.53
C LEU A 8 1.32 -23.89 18.16
N GLN A 9 1.29 -24.76 19.16
CA GLN A 9 0.04 -25.19 19.83
C GLN A 9 0.32 -25.71 21.23
N ALA A 10 -0.72 -25.89 22.05
CA ALA A 10 -0.65 -26.65 23.29
C ALA A 10 -1.71 -27.76 23.32
N LYS A 11 -1.49 -28.77 24.16
CA LYS A 11 -2.44 -29.85 24.42
C LYS A 11 -2.63 -30.03 25.92
N ASP A 12 -3.82 -30.47 26.29
CA ASP A 12 -4.18 -30.85 27.66
C ASP A 12 -4.05 -29.67 28.65
N LEU A 13 -4.41 -28.46 28.21
CA LEU A 13 -4.45 -27.31 29.11
C LEU A 13 -5.69 -27.37 30.00
N PRO A 14 -5.56 -27.10 31.32
CA PRO A 14 -6.65 -27.24 32.28
C PRO A 14 -7.64 -26.08 32.27
N VAL A 15 -7.35 -25.03 31.51
CA VAL A 15 -8.15 -23.80 31.45
C VAL A 15 -8.20 -23.32 30.01
N HIS A 16 -9.34 -22.74 29.66
CA HIS A 16 -9.62 -22.19 28.35
C HIS A 16 -9.16 -20.72 28.24
N GLU A 17 -9.23 -20.03 27.10
CA GLU A 17 -8.76 -18.63 26.97
C GLU A 17 -7.31 -18.41 27.43
N THR A 18 -6.37 -18.92 26.63
CA THR A 18 -4.95 -18.98 27.02
C THR A 18 -4.04 -18.21 26.07
N PHE A 19 -2.96 -17.68 26.60
CA PHE A 19 -1.94 -16.98 25.83
C PHE A 19 -0.54 -17.26 26.41
N VAL A 20 0.48 -17.13 25.58
CA VAL A 20 1.86 -17.47 25.92
C VAL A 20 2.70 -16.18 26.03
N LYS A 21 3.49 -16.05 27.09
CA LYS A 21 4.51 -15.01 27.24
C LYS A 21 5.90 -15.61 27.04
N LEU A 22 6.66 -15.07 26.11
CA LEU A 22 8.04 -15.41 25.84
C LEU A 22 8.97 -14.42 26.53
N HIS A 23 10.01 -14.92 27.18
CA HIS A 23 11.04 -14.14 27.84
C HIS A 23 12.42 -14.65 27.39
N VAL A 24 13.23 -13.77 26.81
CA VAL A 24 14.62 -14.05 26.40
C VAL A 24 15.48 -12.90 26.93
N GLY A 25 16.28 -13.16 27.96
CA GLY A 25 16.97 -12.10 28.72
C GLY A 25 16.01 -11.02 29.22
N LYS A 26 16.23 -9.77 28.80
CA LYS A 26 15.40 -8.60 29.16
C LYS A 26 14.20 -8.37 28.21
N HIS A 27 14.09 -9.15 27.14
CA HIS A 27 13.04 -9.01 26.13
C HIS A 27 11.82 -9.87 26.44
N LYS A 28 10.63 -9.31 26.27
CA LYS A 28 9.33 -9.97 26.52
C LYS A 28 8.41 -9.82 25.31
N SER A 29 7.78 -10.91 24.90
CA SER A 29 6.76 -10.95 23.86
C SER A 29 5.57 -11.79 24.33
N LYS A 30 4.38 -11.61 23.74
CA LYS A 30 3.19 -12.42 24.06
C LYS A 30 2.44 -12.80 22.79
N THR A 31 1.82 -13.98 22.80
CA THR A 31 0.88 -14.41 21.76
C THR A 31 -0.47 -13.75 21.93
N ARG A 32 -1.33 -13.90 20.91
CA ARG A 32 -2.76 -13.63 20.99
C ARG A 32 -3.43 -14.57 21.98
N LEU A 33 -4.62 -14.17 22.42
CA LEU A 33 -5.50 -15.01 23.23
C LEU A 33 -6.11 -16.07 22.31
N ALA A 34 -5.81 -17.34 22.57
CA ALA A 34 -6.48 -18.44 21.90
C ALA A 34 -7.85 -18.65 22.54
N GLY A 35 -8.87 -18.94 21.70
CA GLY A 35 -10.27 -19.10 22.11
C GLY A 35 -10.50 -20.24 23.13
N ASP A 36 -11.77 -20.47 23.47
CA ASP A 36 -12.25 -21.32 24.56
C ASP A 36 -11.93 -22.84 24.37
N THR A 37 -10.66 -23.24 24.36
CA THR A 37 -10.22 -24.60 24.03
C THR A 37 -9.09 -25.10 24.94
N SER A 38 -9.07 -26.41 25.22
CA SER A 38 -7.98 -27.09 25.94
C SER A 38 -6.78 -27.44 25.05
N HIS A 39 -6.90 -27.23 23.74
CA HIS A 39 -5.89 -27.49 22.72
C HIS A 39 -5.66 -26.26 21.82
N PRO A 40 -5.21 -25.14 22.40
CA PRO A 40 -5.07 -23.89 21.64
C PRO A 40 -3.99 -24.02 20.56
N ILE A 41 -4.27 -23.45 19.39
CA ILE A 41 -3.32 -23.30 18.29
C ILE A 41 -3.05 -21.81 18.14
N TRP A 42 -1.80 -21.39 18.34
CA TRP A 42 -1.40 -19.98 18.16
C TRP A 42 -0.72 -19.78 16.80
N ASN A 43 0.18 -20.71 16.43
CA ASN A 43 1.00 -20.62 15.23
C ASN A 43 1.63 -19.22 15.04
N GLU A 44 2.29 -18.69 16.08
CA GLU A 44 2.91 -17.36 16.05
C GLU A 44 4.44 -17.44 16.11
N GLY A 45 5.12 -16.62 15.30
CA GLY A 45 6.58 -16.52 15.26
C GLY A 45 7.09 -15.25 15.92
N PHE A 46 8.18 -15.37 16.69
CA PHE A 46 8.82 -14.26 17.39
C PHE A 46 10.31 -14.24 17.10
N VAL A 47 10.89 -13.04 16.95
CA VAL A 47 12.32 -12.86 16.68
C VAL A 47 12.97 -12.05 17.80
N PHE A 48 14.03 -12.60 18.38
CA PHE A 48 14.81 -11.95 19.42
C PHE A 48 16.24 -11.70 18.93
N ARG A 49 16.79 -10.50 19.18
CA ARG A 49 18.21 -10.22 18.96
C ARG A 49 19.00 -10.65 20.19
N VAL A 50 19.91 -11.60 20.00
CA VAL A 50 20.85 -12.07 21.02
C VAL A 50 22.20 -11.44 20.65
N SER A 51 22.56 -10.31 21.27
CA SER A 51 23.84 -9.62 21.05
C SER A 51 24.55 -9.44 22.39
N ASP A 52 25.85 -9.75 22.41
CA ASP A 52 26.77 -9.67 23.56
C ASP A 52 26.50 -8.48 24.49
N VAL A 53 25.79 -8.75 25.59
CA VAL A 53 25.76 -7.88 26.77
C VAL A 53 25.54 -8.77 27.99
N ASP A 54 26.44 -8.63 28.96
CA ASP A 54 26.46 -9.23 30.30
C ASP A 54 25.10 -9.65 30.86
N GLU A 55 24.99 -10.95 31.15
CA GLU A 55 24.28 -11.61 32.28
C GLU A 55 23.83 -13.01 31.83
N ALA A 56 24.08 -14.03 32.66
CA ALA A 56 23.70 -15.44 32.50
C ALA A 56 22.19 -15.71 32.28
N ALA A 57 21.37 -14.67 32.11
CA ALA A 57 19.93 -14.72 31.85
C ALA A 57 19.55 -14.71 30.36
N ALA A 58 20.50 -14.43 29.45
CA ALA A 58 20.24 -14.45 28.00
C ALA A 58 20.34 -15.86 27.37
N ASP A 59 20.87 -16.84 28.12
CA ASP A 59 21.12 -18.21 27.63
C ASP A 59 19.89 -19.13 27.69
N VAL A 60 18.76 -18.64 28.19
CA VAL A 60 17.54 -19.43 28.36
C VAL A 60 16.34 -18.70 27.78
N VAL A 61 15.55 -19.42 26.98
CA VAL A 61 14.22 -19.01 26.52
C VAL A 61 13.21 -19.50 27.56
N LEU A 62 12.58 -18.58 28.28
CA LEU A 62 11.50 -18.89 29.20
C LEU A 62 10.16 -18.64 28.51
N VAL A 63 9.37 -19.70 28.36
CA VAL A 63 8.03 -19.66 27.78
C VAL A 63 7.02 -19.93 28.89
N SER A 64 6.05 -19.05 29.08
CA SER A 64 5.07 -19.13 30.18
C SER A 64 3.65 -19.02 29.65
N VAL A 65 2.78 -19.97 29.98
CA VAL A 65 1.39 -20.01 29.52
C VAL A 65 0.47 -19.42 30.60
N PHE A 66 -0.38 -18.47 30.21
CA PHE A 66 -1.29 -17.75 31.09
C PHE A 66 -2.76 -17.95 30.66
N HIS A 67 -3.66 -17.87 31.64
CA HIS A 67 -5.11 -17.80 31.48
C HIS A 67 -5.64 -16.43 31.93
N LEU A 68 -6.70 -15.95 31.27
CA LEU A 68 -7.38 -14.70 31.60
C LEU A 68 -8.59 -14.96 32.52
N LEU A 69 -8.61 -14.40 33.74
CA LEU A 69 -9.75 -14.56 34.67
C LEU A 69 -10.81 -13.47 34.44
N ASP A 70 -12.06 -13.90 34.25
CA ASP A 70 -13.23 -13.08 33.84
C ASP A 70 -13.56 -11.88 34.73
N HIS A 71 -13.18 -11.88 36.01
CA HIS A 71 -13.71 -10.92 36.97
C HIS A 71 -12.80 -9.74 37.35
N ASP A 72 -11.54 -9.68 36.92
CA ASP A 72 -10.66 -8.56 37.31
C ASP A 72 -9.40 -8.33 36.44
N HIS A 73 -9.36 -8.85 35.21
CA HIS A 73 -8.16 -8.81 34.34
C HIS A 73 -6.88 -9.41 34.99
N SER A 74 -7.04 -10.21 36.06
CA SER A 74 -5.93 -10.90 36.69
C SER A 74 -5.53 -12.13 35.85
N THR A 75 -4.25 -12.26 35.53
CA THR A 75 -3.75 -13.38 34.71
C THR A 75 -3.23 -14.50 35.62
N GLY A 76 -3.79 -15.70 35.50
CA GLY A 76 -3.30 -16.89 36.19
C GLY A 76 -2.20 -17.57 35.39
N LEU A 77 -1.04 -17.86 35.99
CA LEU A 77 0.04 -18.62 35.35
C LEU A 77 -0.28 -20.12 35.41
N ILE A 78 -0.38 -20.76 34.24
CA ILE A 78 -0.68 -22.21 34.10
C ILE A 78 0.59 -23.03 34.26
N GLY A 79 1.67 -22.63 33.58
CA GLY A 79 2.94 -23.35 33.63
C GLY A 79 4.01 -22.67 32.78
N GLN A 80 5.26 -23.14 32.92
CA GLN A 80 6.42 -22.57 32.25
C GLN A 80 7.35 -23.66 31.70
N VAL A 81 8.05 -23.38 30.61
CA VAL A 81 9.17 -24.19 30.13
C VAL A 81 10.41 -23.31 29.96
N ARG A 82 11.56 -23.85 30.35
CA ARG A 82 12.89 -23.22 30.19
C ARG A 82 13.68 -24.01 29.15
N ILE A 83 14.10 -23.34 28.08
CA ILE A 83 14.85 -23.96 26.98
C ILE A 83 16.23 -23.29 26.90
N PRO A 84 17.32 -24.00 27.25
CA PRO A 84 18.68 -23.49 27.07
C PRO A 84 19.02 -23.26 25.59
N LEU A 85 19.67 -22.16 25.25
CA LEU A 85 20.09 -21.88 23.88
C LEU A 85 21.18 -22.83 23.39
N CYS A 86 22.01 -23.36 24.29
CA CYS A 86 23.01 -24.37 23.97
C CYS A 86 22.40 -25.67 23.42
N SER A 87 21.20 -26.07 23.88
CA SER A 87 20.52 -27.25 23.33
C SER A 87 19.99 -27.02 21.92
N VAL A 88 19.71 -25.77 21.54
CA VAL A 88 19.31 -25.42 20.16
C VAL A 88 20.55 -25.30 19.27
N ALA A 89 21.65 -24.74 19.78
CA ALA A 89 22.91 -24.59 19.05
C ALA A 89 23.61 -25.94 18.76
N ALA A 90 23.37 -26.97 19.58
CA ALA A 90 23.91 -28.32 19.42
C ALA A 90 23.23 -29.14 18.31
N GLU A 91 22.08 -28.71 17.78
CA GLU A 91 21.36 -29.40 16.70
C GLU A 91 22.07 -29.18 15.34
N GLU A 92 21.97 -30.17 14.43
CA GLU A 92 22.72 -30.21 13.15
C GLU A 92 22.50 -28.98 12.25
N ASN A 93 21.42 -28.21 12.44
CA ASN A 93 21.11 -26.97 11.71
C ASN A 93 20.85 -25.77 12.64
N GLN A 94 21.32 -25.83 13.88
CA GLN A 94 21.01 -24.86 14.94
C GLN A 94 19.50 -24.59 15.08
N THR A 95 18.69 -25.61 14.79
CA THR A 95 17.25 -25.52 14.66
C THR A 95 16.62 -26.71 15.36
N LEU A 96 15.88 -26.42 16.42
CA LEU A 96 15.05 -27.37 17.11
C LEU A 96 13.72 -27.51 16.37
N LEU A 97 13.50 -28.68 15.76
CA LEU A 97 12.25 -29.05 15.08
C LEU A 97 11.03 -28.94 16.03
N PRO A 98 9.79 -28.90 15.53
CA PRO A 98 8.59 -28.89 16.36
C PRO A 98 8.63 -29.98 17.45
N THR A 99 8.84 -29.55 18.70
CA THR A 99 9.10 -30.43 19.85
C THR A 99 8.12 -30.12 20.97
N TRP A 100 7.53 -31.17 21.55
CA TRP A 100 6.63 -31.06 22.68
C TRP A 100 7.40 -30.88 23.98
N PHE A 101 7.11 -29.81 24.69
CA PHE A 101 7.62 -29.52 26.02
C PHE A 101 6.51 -29.68 27.05
N VAL A 102 6.84 -30.35 28.16
CA VAL A 102 5.93 -30.45 29.31
C VAL A 102 6.01 -29.14 30.09
N LEU A 103 4.87 -28.53 30.40
CA LEU A 103 4.85 -27.32 31.20
C LEU A 103 5.14 -27.66 32.66
N GLU A 104 6.11 -26.98 33.26
CA GLU A 104 6.46 -27.15 34.67
C GLU A 104 5.67 -26.19 35.55
N LYS A 105 5.42 -26.62 36.79
CA LYS A 105 4.83 -25.76 37.83
C LYS A 105 5.85 -24.70 38.24
N PRO A 106 5.48 -23.41 38.32
CA PRO A 106 6.42 -22.37 38.73
C PRO A 106 6.72 -22.47 40.23
N THR A 107 7.96 -22.18 40.62
CA THR A 107 8.43 -22.33 42.01
C THR A 107 7.87 -21.28 42.99
N HIS A 108 7.25 -20.19 42.49
CA HIS A 108 6.63 -19.14 43.32
C HIS A 108 5.35 -18.57 42.68
N GLY A 109 4.20 -18.67 43.37
CA GLY A 109 2.90 -18.10 42.96
C GLY A 109 1.69 -18.86 43.53
N LYS A 110 0.48 -18.26 43.49
CA LYS A 110 -0.78 -18.96 43.80
C LYS A 110 -1.19 -19.77 42.56
N PHE A 111 -1.24 -21.09 42.65
CA PHE A 111 -1.52 -21.97 41.50
C PHE A 111 -2.83 -22.74 41.66
N VAL A 112 -3.45 -23.03 40.53
CA VAL A 112 -4.56 -24.00 40.41
C VAL A 112 -3.94 -25.40 40.35
N ASN A 113 -4.39 -26.30 41.22
CA ASN A 113 -3.77 -27.60 41.46
C ASN A 113 -4.18 -28.63 40.38
N ILE A 114 -3.70 -28.47 39.14
CA ILE A 114 -4.03 -29.37 38.01
C ILE A 114 -2.78 -29.65 37.16
N GLU A 115 -2.76 -30.78 36.45
CA GLU A 115 -1.73 -31.19 35.49
C GLU A 115 -1.44 -30.07 34.47
N CYS A 116 -0.17 -29.70 34.36
CA CYS A 116 0.28 -28.69 33.42
C CYS A 116 0.45 -29.38 32.06
N GLY A 117 -0.38 -29.02 31.09
CA GLY A 117 -0.36 -29.61 29.74
C GLY A 117 0.97 -29.46 29.00
N LYS A 118 0.98 -29.78 27.70
CA LYS A 118 2.18 -29.71 26.86
C LYS A 118 2.10 -28.56 25.87
N ILE A 119 3.22 -27.95 25.53
CA ILE A 119 3.34 -26.91 24.51
C ILE A 119 4.29 -27.36 23.39
N LEU A 120 3.90 -27.15 22.14
CA LEU A 120 4.67 -27.44 20.94
C LEU A 120 5.40 -26.19 20.49
N LEU A 121 6.73 -26.25 20.49
CA LEU A 121 7.60 -25.13 20.13
C LEU A 121 8.60 -25.55 19.06
N SER A 122 8.98 -24.62 18.19
CA SER A 122 10.12 -24.75 17.28
C SER A 122 11.04 -23.54 17.46
N LEU A 123 12.35 -23.77 17.50
CA LEU A 123 13.34 -22.71 17.72
C LEU A 123 14.43 -22.80 16.65
N SER A 124 14.87 -21.67 16.12
CA SER A 124 15.97 -21.62 15.16
C SER A 124 16.92 -20.48 15.48
N LEU A 125 18.21 -20.76 15.45
CA LEU A 125 19.27 -19.78 15.68
C LEU A 125 19.95 -19.47 14.34
N GLN A 126 20.06 -18.18 14.02
CA GLN A 126 20.73 -17.71 12.80
C GLN A 126 21.93 -16.81 13.17
N GLY A 127 23.14 -17.27 12.84
CA GLY A 127 24.43 -16.58 13.03
C GLY A 127 25.60 -17.53 13.35
N LYS A 128 26.86 -17.07 13.28
CA LYS A 128 28.02 -17.85 13.72
C LYS A 128 28.06 -17.92 15.25
N TRP A 129 27.88 -19.11 15.82
CA TRP A 129 28.15 -19.38 17.24
C TRP A 129 29.66 -19.58 17.41
N GLU A 130 30.35 -18.59 17.99
CA GLU A 130 31.74 -18.77 18.41
C GLU A 130 31.71 -19.47 19.77
N SER A 131 32.09 -20.75 19.80
CA SER A 131 32.33 -21.45 21.05
C SER A 131 33.52 -20.80 21.75
N ILE A 132 33.30 -20.27 22.95
CA ILE A 132 34.39 -19.99 23.89
C ILE A 132 35.12 -21.33 24.12
N PRO A 133 36.45 -21.41 23.93
CA PRO A 133 37.18 -22.64 24.24
C PRO A 133 37.24 -22.78 25.76
N GLY A 134 36.41 -23.68 26.27
CA GLY A 134 36.39 -24.13 27.65
C GLY A 134 35.37 -25.25 27.76
N ASP A 135 35.85 -26.49 27.72
CA ASP A 135 35.07 -27.69 27.98
C ASP A 135 34.24 -27.52 29.26
N GLU A 136 32.92 -27.57 29.12
CA GLU A 136 32.05 -28.28 30.05
C GLU A 136 30.82 -28.78 29.27
N VAL A 137 30.87 -30.06 28.93
CA VAL A 137 29.76 -30.83 28.36
C VAL A 137 28.63 -30.87 29.39
N CYS A 138 27.47 -30.29 29.08
CA CYS A 138 26.22 -30.56 29.80
C CYS A 138 25.77 -32.01 29.52
N HIS A 139 26.37 -32.97 30.21
CA HIS A 139 25.69 -34.23 30.50
C HIS A 139 25.07 -34.11 31.88
N ASP A 140 23.77 -33.83 31.91
CA ASP A 140 22.92 -34.19 33.04
C ASP A 140 21.67 -34.89 32.49
N LYS A 141 21.83 -36.20 32.25
CA LYS A 141 20.76 -37.15 32.53
C LYS A 141 20.89 -37.46 34.02
N GLN A 142 19.80 -37.27 34.76
CA GLN A 142 19.68 -37.69 36.16
C GLN A 142 20.18 -39.14 36.34
N ASP A 143 21.15 -39.35 37.24
CA ASP A 143 21.12 -40.42 38.27
C ASP A 143 22.33 -40.39 39.26
N ILE A 144 22.00 -40.25 40.55
CA ILE A 144 22.55 -40.87 41.79
C ILE A 144 24.05 -40.71 42.22
N ASN A 145 24.25 -39.84 43.23
CA ASN A 145 25.02 -39.94 44.51
C ASN A 145 26.40 -40.67 44.63
N LEU A 146 27.45 -39.96 45.11
CA LEU A 146 28.25 -40.21 46.36
C LEU A 146 29.66 -39.52 46.36
N GLU A 147 29.92 -38.74 47.42
CA GLU A 147 31.20 -38.39 48.11
C GLU A 147 32.44 -37.75 47.43
N SER A 148 32.66 -36.47 47.80
CA SER A 148 33.75 -35.96 48.67
C SER A 148 35.15 -35.56 48.14
N VAL A 149 35.62 -34.41 48.69
CA VAL A 149 37.00 -33.98 49.05
C VAL A 149 37.84 -33.12 48.06
N LYS A 150 37.79 -31.80 48.34
CA LYS A 150 38.88 -30.81 48.65
C LYS A 150 39.88 -30.22 47.63
N GLU A 151 40.00 -28.87 47.76
CA GLU A 151 41.21 -27.99 47.89
C GLU A 151 42.24 -28.01 46.73
N LEU A 152 42.88 -26.92 46.27
CA LEU A 152 43.41 -25.72 46.94
C LEU A 152 43.88 -24.65 45.89
N GLU A 153 43.64 -23.37 46.19
CA GLU A 153 44.42 -22.13 46.01
C GLU A 153 45.37 -21.83 44.79
N GLY A 154 45.05 -20.69 44.12
CA GLY A 154 45.87 -19.45 44.07
C GLY A 154 47.05 -19.33 43.07
N PRO A 155 47.71 -18.14 42.97
CA PRO A 155 47.13 -16.85 42.54
C PRO A 155 48.04 -15.98 41.62
N ALA A 156 47.42 -14.93 41.05
CA ALA A 156 47.89 -13.55 40.79
C ALA A 156 49.21 -13.19 40.04
N LYS A 157 49.08 -12.23 39.08
CA LYS A 157 49.88 -10.99 38.86
C LYS A 157 49.40 -10.34 37.53
N ASP A 158 49.01 -9.08 37.33
CA ASP A 158 49.35 -7.71 37.80
C ASP A 158 50.26 -6.93 36.80
N LEU A 159 49.95 -5.62 36.62
CA LEU A 159 50.57 -4.55 35.78
C LEU A 159 50.47 -4.66 34.23
N GLY A 160 50.34 -3.60 33.42
CA GLY A 160 50.36 -2.14 33.62
C GLY A 160 50.44 -1.37 32.28
N SER A 161 49.87 -0.17 32.27
CA SER A 161 49.81 0.93 31.28
C SER A 161 51.05 1.25 30.41
N SER A 162 50.85 1.77 29.17
CA SER A 162 51.47 3.04 28.70
C SER A 162 50.89 3.60 27.37
N LYS A 163 50.81 4.95 27.34
CA LYS A 163 50.66 5.92 26.22
C LYS A 163 51.94 5.94 25.33
N ASP A 164 52.18 6.70 24.24
CA ASP A 164 51.75 8.03 23.75
C ASP A 164 52.30 8.32 22.31
N GLY A 165 51.75 9.35 21.63
CA GLY A 165 52.44 10.27 20.68
C GLY A 165 52.50 9.93 19.17
N ARG A 166 52.41 10.85 18.19
CA ARG A 166 52.32 12.33 18.20
C ARG A 166 52.00 12.91 16.79
N ARG A 167 51.24 14.02 16.83
CA ARG A 167 50.83 15.09 15.87
C ARG A 167 51.77 15.56 14.73
N ARG A 168 51.17 16.24 13.72
CA ARG A 168 51.41 17.68 13.39
C ARG A 168 50.16 18.39 12.79
N LYS A 169 50.03 19.68 13.09
CA LYS A 169 48.93 20.65 12.81
C LYS A 169 49.44 21.80 11.92
N HIS A 170 48.53 22.57 11.30
CA HIS A 170 48.56 24.05 11.33
C HIS A 170 47.13 24.68 11.29
N HIS A 171 46.98 25.79 12.03
CA HIS A 171 45.86 26.76 12.22
C HIS A 171 45.73 27.73 11.01
N ASP A 172 44.78 28.66 10.80
CA ASP A 172 43.68 29.35 11.52
C ASP A 172 42.77 29.99 10.43
N GLY A 173 41.46 30.26 10.57
CA GLY A 173 40.86 31.43 11.27
C GLY A 173 39.71 32.05 10.43
N LYS A 174 38.66 32.60 11.08
CA LYS A 174 37.39 33.15 10.51
C LYS A 174 37.43 34.66 10.17
N HIS A 175 36.70 35.12 9.12
CA HIS A 175 35.63 36.16 9.07
C HIS A 175 35.46 36.93 7.73
N ILE A 176 34.19 37.04 7.27
CA ILE A 176 33.45 38.13 6.55
C ILE A 176 33.89 38.64 5.15
N MET A 177 32.98 38.52 4.16
CA MET A 177 32.61 39.50 3.07
C MET A 177 31.51 38.79 2.23
N LYS A 178 30.26 39.23 1.99
CA LYS A 178 29.73 40.53 1.58
C LYS A 178 30.45 41.11 0.35
N ASN A 179 30.30 40.47 -0.82
CA ASN A 179 30.50 41.11 -2.14
C ASN A 179 30.14 40.13 -3.27
N PHE A 180 28.90 40.18 -3.77
CA PHE A 180 28.56 39.68 -5.11
C PHE A 180 27.32 40.40 -5.69
N VAL A 181 27.29 41.74 -5.57
CA VAL A 181 26.27 42.61 -6.21
C VAL A 181 26.95 43.81 -6.89
N HIS A 182 28.13 43.63 -7.49
CA HIS A 182 28.79 44.78 -8.13
C HIS A 182 29.55 44.48 -9.43
N GLN A 183 29.09 43.49 -10.21
CA GLN A 183 29.68 43.20 -11.52
C GLN A 183 28.68 42.91 -12.65
N ILE A 184 27.43 43.38 -12.54
CA ILE A 184 26.46 43.37 -13.66
C ILE A 184 25.83 44.77 -13.81
N ASP A 185 26.66 45.81 -13.73
CA ASP A 185 26.22 47.20 -13.97
C ASP A 185 27.16 47.96 -14.91
N LYS A 186 27.91 47.22 -15.74
CA LYS A 186 28.93 47.79 -16.63
C LYS A 186 28.90 47.22 -18.06
N LEU A 187 27.71 46.86 -18.55
CA LEU A 187 27.56 46.34 -19.91
C LEU A 187 26.46 46.97 -20.77
N PHE A 188 25.63 47.91 -20.28
CA PHE A 188 24.55 48.49 -21.11
C PHE A 188 24.34 50.00 -20.99
N HIS A 189 25.42 50.77 -20.86
CA HIS A 189 25.41 52.20 -21.24
C HIS A 189 26.42 52.47 -22.35
N LYS A 190 26.04 52.12 -23.59
CA LYS A 190 26.67 52.67 -24.78
C LYS A 190 25.77 52.54 -26.01
N LYS A 191 24.74 53.39 -26.09
CA LYS A 191 24.23 53.99 -27.35
C LYS A 191 23.06 54.92 -27.04
N GLU A 192 23.40 56.16 -26.73
CA GLU A 192 22.53 57.29 -26.99
C GLU A 192 23.43 58.44 -27.45
N GLU A 193 23.39 58.72 -28.75
CA GLU A 193 23.45 60.06 -29.38
C GLU A 193 23.83 59.96 -30.87
N ILE A 194 23.30 60.91 -31.65
CA ILE A 194 23.24 61.07 -33.12
C ILE A 194 21.99 60.38 -33.71
N SER A 195 20.91 61.06 -34.10
CA SER A 195 20.79 62.42 -34.65
C SER A 195 19.59 63.22 -34.12
N LYS A 196 19.91 64.44 -33.65
CA LYS A 196 19.05 65.63 -33.75
C LYS A 196 18.83 66.01 -35.21
N ARG A 197 17.62 66.53 -35.53
CA ARG A 197 17.21 67.54 -36.54
C ARG A 197 15.76 67.22 -36.94
N LEU A 198 14.73 68.06 -36.84
CA LEU A 198 14.58 69.53 -36.84
C LEU A 198 13.23 69.93 -36.20
N HIS A 199 13.14 71.15 -35.65
CA HIS A 199 12.02 72.14 -35.60
C HIS A 199 10.58 71.69 -35.23
N ASP A 200 9.67 72.51 -34.72
CA ASP A 200 9.58 73.77 -33.97
C ASP A 200 8.05 73.94 -33.71
N ASP A 201 7.69 74.75 -32.71
CA ASP A 201 6.44 75.52 -32.59
C ASP A 201 5.01 74.90 -32.45
N SER A 202 4.38 75.36 -31.36
CA SER A 202 3.06 76.04 -31.24
C SER A 202 1.70 75.32 -31.39
N SER A 203 0.92 75.45 -30.31
CA SER A 203 -0.53 75.76 -30.16
C SER A 203 -1.59 75.37 -31.22
N GLY A 204 -2.73 74.87 -30.72
CA GLY A 204 -4.07 75.46 -31.01
C GLY A 204 -4.95 74.87 -32.13
N GLN A 205 -6.02 74.20 -31.70
CA GLN A 205 -7.43 74.21 -32.17
C GLN A 205 -7.86 74.36 -33.66
N SER A 206 -8.91 73.56 -33.99
CA SER A 206 -10.04 73.79 -34.94
C SER A 206 -9.68 73.88 -36.45
N GLU A 207 -10.43 73.43 -37.47
CA GLU A 207 -11.85 73.46 -37.89
C GLU A 207 -12.03 72.42 -39.04
N THR A 208 -13.03 71.52 -39.03
CA THR A 208 -14.35 71.54 -39.74
C THR A 208 -14.40 71.89 -41.24
N SER A 209 -15.02 71.00 -42.04
CA SER A 209 -15.95 71.34 -43.16
C SER A 209 -16.66 70.04 -43.62
N ASN A 210 -17.91 69.76 -43.21
CA ASN A 210 -19.20 70.14 -43.81
C ASN A 210 -19.42 69.72 -45.28
N TYR A 211 -20.41 68.86 -45.53
CA TYR A 211 -21.58 69.17 -46.37
C TYR A 211 -22.72 68.14 -46.18
N GLU A 212 -23.84 68.67 -45.68
CA GLU A 212 -25.28 68.41 -45.85
C GLU A 212 -25.94 67.01 -45.92
N ASP A 213 -27.07 66.97 -45.19
CA ASP A 213 -28.11 65.95 -45.02
C ASP A 213 -28.95 65.70 -46.30
N PRO A 214 -29.57 64.52 -46.44
CA PRO A 214 -31.04 64.53 -46.45
C PRO A 214 -31.69 63.33 -45.71
N THR A 215 -32.55 63.67 -44.75
CA THR A 215 -33.91 63.16 -44.47
C THR A 215 -34.34 61.73 -44.90
N ASP A 216 -34.66 60.95 -43.86
CA ASP A 216 -35.72 59.94 -43.67
C ASP A 216 -36.19 59.04 -44.84
N LYS A 217 -35.97 57.71 -44.66
CA LYS A 217 -36.98 56.66 -44.87
C LYS A 217 -36.61 55.30 -44.24
N SER A 218 -37.51 54.85 -43.35
CA SER A 218 -37.84 53.48 -42.91
C SER A 218 -36.84 52.65 -42.08
N SER A 219 -37.19 52.54 -40.79
CA SER A 219 -36.76 51.62 -39.74
C SER A 219 -36.90 50.12 -40.05
N SER A 220 -35.96 49.31 -39.55
CA SER A 220 -36.28 48.18 -38.65
C SER A 220 -35.07 47.81 -37.78
N SER A 221 -34.90 48.54 -36.68
CA SER A 221 -34.10 48.08 -35.54
C SER A 221 -34.86 46.99 -34.82
N ALA A 222 -34.29 45.79 -34.68
CA ALA A 222 -34.69 44.88 -33.63
C ALA A 222 -33.68 45.00 -32.47
N THR A 223 -33.72 46.16 -31.81
CA THR A 223 -33.08 46.33 -30.50
C THR A 223 -33.85 45.44 -29.53
N CYS A 224 -33.20 44.42 -28.99
CA CYS A 224 -33.77 43.63 -27.91
C CYS A 224 -33.98 44.54 -26.70
N THR A 225 -35.18 44.53 -26.10
CA THR A 225 -35.50 45.45 -25.00
C THR A 225 -35.17 44.85 -23.62
N SER A 226 -34.94 43.54 -23.54
CA SER A 226 -34.59 42.83 -22.30
C SER A 226 -33.61 41.66 -22.52
N PHE A 227 -32.92 41.25 -21.45
CA PHE A 227 -31.96 40.12 -21.49
C PHE A 227 -32.64 38.80 -21.83
N GLU A 228 -33.86 38.61 -21.32
CA GLU A 228 -34.69 37.43 -21.52
C GLU A 228 -35.13 37.28 -22.97
N GLU A 229 -35.63 38.35 -23.60
CA GLU A 229 -35.96 38.37 -25.03
C GLU A 229 -34.75 37.99 -25.90
N GLY A 230 -33.54 38.38 -25.48
CA GLY A 230 -32.31 38.08 -26.20
C GLY A 230 -31.95 36.60 -26.15
N LEU A 231 -32.17 35.95 -25.01
CA LEU A 231 -31.97 34.50 -24.87
C LEU A 231 -33.02 33.71 -25.64
N ASP A 232 -34.28 34.16 -25.64
CA ASP A 232 -35.38 33.50 -26.37
C ASP A 232 -35.16 33.60 -27.90
N LEU A 233 -34.66 34.73 -28.40
CA LEU A 233 -34.26 34.90 -29.80
C LEU A 233 -33.11 33.97 -30.19
N MET A 234 -32.08 33.84 -29.35
CA MET A 234 -30.99 32.89 -29.58
C MET A 234 -31.51 31.44 -29.61
N GLN A 235 -32.39 31.07 -28.69
CA GLN A 235 -32.97 29.73 -28.59
C GLN A 235 -33.84 29.37 -29.80
N SER A 236 -34.58 30.33 -30.37
CA SER A 236 -35.40 30.13 -31.56
C SER A 236 -34.60 30.06 -32.87
N SER A 237 -33.40 30.65 -32.88
CA SER A 237 -32.46 30.59 -34.02
C SER A 237 -31.50 29.39 -33.98
N ASP A 238 -31.44 28.68 -32.86
CA ASP A 238 -30.49 27.59 -32.60
C ASP A 238 -30.79 26.39 -33.53
N SER A 239 -30.15 26.35 -34.69
CA SER A 239 -30.19 25.16 -35.55
C SER A 239 -29.49 24.00 -34.82
N GLU A 240 -30.05 22.78 -34.85
CA GLU A 240 -29.53 21.59 -34.15
C GLU A 240 -28.07 21.20 -34.53
N LYS A 241 -27.37 21.99 -35.36
CA LYS A 241 -26.03 21.72 -35.92
C LYS A 241 -24.86 22.42 -35.21
N GLU A 242 -25.06 23.42 -34.34
CA GLU A 242 -23.93 24.03 -33.62
C GLU A 242 -23.54 23.19 -32.39
N GLU A 243 -22.45 22.43 -32.50
CA GLU A 243 -21.87 21.66 -31.39
C GLU A 243 -21.32 22.57 -30.27
N MET A 244 -21.32 22.06 -29.04
CA MET A 244 -20.79 22.80 -27.88
C MET A 244 -19.28 23.05 -28.05
N PRO A 245 -18.78 24.29 -27.88
CA PRO A 245 -17.36 24.58 -28.04
C PRO A 245 -16.46 23.77 -27.10
N GLU A 246 -15.30 23.36 -27.64
CA GLU A 246 -14.24 22.68 -26.89
C GLU A 246 -13.67 23.58 -25.78
N ASN A 247 -13.05 22.96 -24.76
CA ASN A 247 -12.39 23.70 -23.68
C ASN A 247 -11.17 24.46 -24.21
N LEU A 248 -10.88 25.62 -23.62
CA LEU A 248 -9.70 26.40 -23.96
C LEU A 248 -8.41 25.69 -23.50
N LEU A 249 -7.32 25.87 -24.26
CA LEU A 249 -6.05 25.16 -24.08
C LEU A 249 -5.29 25.53 -22.80
N GLY A 250 -5.64 26.61 -22.11
CA GLY A 250 -5.02 27.01 -20.85
C GLY A 250 -5.43 26.13 -19.65
N GLY A 251 -6.49 25.33 -19.81
CA GLY A 251 -6.98 24.39 -18.80
C GLY A 251 -8.32 24.76 -18.21
N ILE A 252 -8.77 23.97 -17.24
CA ILE A 252 -10.07 24.11 -16.56
C ILE A 252 -9.84 24.79 -15.21
N LEU A 253 -10.60 25.86 -14.94
CA LEU A 253 -10.61 26.59 -13.67
C LEU A 253 -11.68 26.02 -12.71
N ILE A 254 -12.86 25.69 -13.24
CA ILE A 254 -13.98 25.13 -12.48
C ILE A 254 -14.60 24.00 -13.29
N ASP A 255 -14.87 22.87 -12.64
CA ASP A 255 -15.71 21.78 -13.14
C ASP A 255 -16.50 21.20 -11.97
N GLN A 256 -17.71 21.70 -11.76
CA GLN A 256 -18.52 21.37 -10.59
C GLN A 256 -20.00 21.20 -10.94
N GLN A 257 -20.69 20.36 -10.18
CA GLN A 257 -22.15 20.18 -10.28
C GLN A 257 -22.87 20.89 -9.13
N TYR A 258 -23.93 21.61 -9.47
CA TYR A 258 -24.77 22.37 -8.54
C TYR A 258 -26.23 21.92 -8.66
N LEU A 259 -26.92 21.86 -7.53
CA LEU A 259 -28.37 21.58 -7.43
C LEU A 259 -29.19 22.82 -7.82
N VAL A 260 -29.15 23.17 -9.10
CA VAL A 260 -29.86 24.28 -9.72
C VAL A 260 -30.04 24.00 -11.21
N SER A 261 -31.15 24.44 -11.80
CA SER A 261 -31.40 24.28 -13.23
C SER A 261 -30.33 25.04 -14.06
N PRO A 262 -29.97 24.56 -15.27
CA PRO A 262 -29.06 25.28 -16.16
C PRO A 262 -29.50 26.72 -16.46
N CYS A 263 -30.81 26.95 -16.56
CA CYS A 263 -31.38 28.27 -16.85
C CYS A 263 -31.20 29.22 -15.66
N ASP A 264 -31.53 28.78 -14.44
CA ASP A 264 -31.40 29.59 -13.24
C ASP A 264 -29.93 29.89 -12.93
N LEU A 265 -29.03 28.93 -13.12
CA LEU A 265 -27.60 29.15 -12.95
C LEU A 265 -27.05 30.16 -13.95
N ASN A 266 -27.45 30.07 -15.24
CA ASN A 266 -27.05 31.05 -16.24
C ASN A 266 -27.56 32.46 -15.91
N LYS A 267 -28.83 32.58 -15.48
CA LYS A 267 -29.42 33.85 -15.03
C LYS A 267 -28.65 34.41 -13.83
N PHE A 268 -28.34 33.60 -12.83
CA PHE A 268 -27.61 34.03 -11.65
C PHE A 268 -26.22 34.61 -11.98
N LEU A 269 -25.52 34.01 -12.95
CA LEU A 269 -24.18 34.44 -13.36
C LEU A 269 -24.18 35.67 -14.29
N PHE A 270 -25.13 35.75 -15.23
CA PHE A 270 -25.03 36.67 -16.37
C PHE A 270 -26.15 37.71 -16.48
N MET A 271 -27.22 37.63 -15.69
CA MET A 271 -28.27 38.65 -15.68
C MET A 271 -27.69 40.03 -15.32
N PRO A 272 -28.14 41.12 -15.97
CA PRO A 272 -27.70 42.47 -15.63
C PRO A 272 -27.91 42.78 -14.15
N SER A 273 -26.91 43.38 -13.49
CA SER A 273 -26.99 43.74 -12.06
C SER A 273 -27.27 42.57 -11.10
N SER A 274 -26.87 41.34 -11.46
CA SER A 274 -27.07 40.18 -10.58
C SER A 274 -26.39 40.39 -9.22
N GLN A 275 -27.03 39.89 -8.15
CA GLN A 275 -26.48 39.97 -6.79
C GLN A 275 -25.09 39.30 -6.72
N PHE A 276 -24.94 38.16 -7.38
CA PHE A 276 -23.69 37.42 -7.44
C PHE A 276 -22.53 38.25 -7.97
N ARG A 277 -22.73 39.01 -9.06
CA ARG A 277 -21.66 39.81 -9.66
C ARG A 277 -21.23 40.98 -8.78
N ARG A 278 -22.19 41.59 -8.07
CA ARG A 278 -21.88 42.66 -7.11
C ARG A 278 -21.08 42.12 -5.92
N GLU A 279 -21.53 41.03 -5.32
CA GLU A 279 -20.80 40.38 -4.22
C GLU A 279 -19.42 39.88 -4.66
N LEU A 280 -19.29 39.33 -5.88
CA LEU A 280 -18.02 38.89 -6.43
C LEU A 280 -17.07 40.07 -6.65
N ALA A 281 -17.57 41.19 -7.20
CA ALA A 281 -16.78 42.40 -7.38
C ALA A 281 -16.27 42.96 -6.03
N GLU A 282 -17.11 42.95 -5.00
CA GLU A 282 -16.73 43.36 -3.64
C GLU A 282 -15.65 42.45 -3.04
N ILE A 283 -15.80 41.12 -3.14
CA ILE A 283 -14.82 40.14 -2.64
C ILE A 283 -13.47 40.29 -3.37
N GLN A 284 -13.51 40.53 -4.68
CA GLN A 284 -12.32 40.71 -5.51
C GLN A 284 -11.73 42.13 -5.42
N GLY A 285 -12.38 43.05 -4.69
CA GLY A 285 -11.94 44.44 -4.52
C GLY A 285 -11.99 45.27 -5.81
N LEU A 286 -12.90 44.95 -6.74
CA LEU A 286 -13.09 45.69 -7.97
C LEU A 286 -13.81 47.01 -7.70
N THR A 287 -13.38 48.09 -8.34
CA THR A 287 -13.99 49.43 -8.21
C THR A 287 -14.43 49.96 -9.58
N ASP A 288 -15.38 50.90 -9.61
CA ASP A 288 -15.91 51.49 -10.86
C ASP A 288 -16.41 50.44 -11.86
N VAL A 289 -17.16 49.45 -11.36
CA VAL A 289 -17.76 48.39 -12.20
C VAL A 289 -18.94 48.98 -12.96
N GLN A 290 -18.85 48.99 -14.29
CA GLN A 290 -19.89 49.46 -15.20
C GLN A 290 -20.26 48.31 -16.15
N GLU A 291 -21.52 47.87 -16.07
CA GLU A 291 -22.06 46.82 -16.92
C GLU A 291 -22.87 47.44 -18.06
N GLY A 292 -22.44 47.25 -19.32
CA GLY A 292 -23.23 47.62 -20.48
C GLY A 292 -24.45 46.71 -20.67
N PRO A 293 -25.51 47.19 -21.34
CA PRO A 293 -26.67 46.37 -21.65
C PRO A 293 -26.30 45.23 -22.61
N TRP A 294 -27.04 44.12 -22.55
CA TRP A 294 -26.94 43.08 -23.56
C TRP A 294 -27.54 43.57 -24.88
N THR A 295 -26.74 43.54 -25.95
CA THR A 295 -27.13 43.96 -27.30
C THR A 295 -27.05 42.79 -28.26
N MET A 296 -28.10 42.61 -29.06
CA MET A 296 -28.13 41.59 -30.11
C MET A 296 -27.44 42.13 -31.36
N ILE A 297 -26.46 41.40 -31.88
CA ILE A 297 -25.84 41.68 -33.17
C ILE A 297 -26.48 40.76 -34.20
N GLN A 298 -27.23 41.34 -35.14
CA GLN A 298 -27.84 40.62 -36.27
C GLN A 298 -26.90 40.69 -37.49
N GLU A 299 -25.87 39.85 -37.47
CA GLU A 299 -25.17 39.42 -38.70
C GLU A 299 -25.48 37.93 -38.92
N ASP A 300 -24.93 37.28 -39.95
CA ASP A 300 -25.30 35.93 -40.46
C ASP A 300 -25.60 34.85 -39.38
N ASN A 301 -25.07 34.98 -38.15
CA ASN A 301 -25.57 34.31 -36.94
C ASN A 301 -25.89 35.35 -35.83
N PRO A 302 -27.11 35.38 -35.27
CA PRO A 302 -27.44 36.28 -34.16
C PRO A 302 -26.56 35.97 -32.95
N ARG A 303 -26.00 37.01 -32.32
CA ARG A 303 -25.16 36.87 -31.12
C ARG A 303 -25.51 37.92 -30.08
N LEU A 304 -25.77 37.48 -28.86
CA LEU A 304 -25.99 38.36 -27.72
C LEU A 304 -24.65 38.76 -27.09
N THR A 305 -24.36 40.04 -27.05
CA THR A 305 -23.06 40.57 -26.60
C THR A 305 -23.22 41.68 -25.57
N ARG A 306 -22.24 41.86 -24.67
CA ARG A 306 -22.13 43.03 -23.80
C ARG A 306 -20.69 43.36 -23.48
N VAL A 307 -20.47 44.58 -23.00
CA VAL A 307 -19.18 45.05 -22.51
C VAL A 307 -19.29 45.38 -21.03
N VAL A 308 -18.33 44.92 -20.22
CA VAL A 308 -18.22 45.25 -18.80
C VAL A 308 -16.84 45.88 -18.56
N THR A 309 -16.79 47.01 -17.85
CA THR A 309 -15.52 47.66 -17.48
C THR A 309 -15.41 47.80 -15.98
N TYR A 310 -14.20 47.64 -15.46
CA TYR A 310 -13.91 47.82 -14.02
C TYR A 310 -12.44 48.13 -13.79
N ILE A 311 -12.11 48.62 -12.60
CA ILE A 311 -10.74 48.85 -12.15
C ILE A 311 -10.32 47.71 -11.21
N ARG A 312 -9.23 47.03 -11.54
CA ARG A 312 -8.62 46.02 -10.67
C ARG A 312 -7.73 46.68 -9.61
N PRO A 313 -7.74 46.19 -8.35
CA PRO A 313 -6.90 46.75 -7.30
C PRO A 313 -5.41 46.47 -7.56
N ALA A 314 -4.55 47.32 -6.99
CA ALA A 314 -3.10 47.14 -7.10
C ALA A 314 -2.64 45.88 -6.35
N THR A 315 -1.74 45.13 -6.96
CA THR A 315 -1.05 43.98 -6.35
C THR A 315 0.42 44.35 -6.06
N LYS A 316 1.17 43.46 -5.39
CA LYS A 316 2.59 43.70 -5.06
C LYS A 316 3.47 43.97 -6.29
N LEU A 317 3.05 43.51 -7.48
CA LEU A 317 3.83 43.57 -8.72
C LEU A 317 3.18 44.41 -9.82
N VAL A 318 1.89 44.76 -9.70
CA VAL A 318 1.12 45.46 -10.75
C VAL A 318 0.27 46.56 -10.12
N LYS A 319 0.34 47.78 -10.67
CA LYS A 319 -0.50 48.90 -10.22
C LYS A 319 -1.98 48.64 -10.54
N ALA A 320 -2.87 49.36 -9.86
CA ALA A 320 -4.28 49.33 -10.21
C ALA A 320 -4.46 49.75 -11.68
N GLY A 321 -5.31 49.05 -12.41
CA GLY A 321 -5.46 49.22 -13.85
C GLY A 321 -6.86 48.89 -14.33
N LYS A 322 -7.29 49.52 -15.42
CA LYS A 322 -8.60 49.31 -16.03
C LYS A 322 -8.62 47.99 -16.81
N ALA A 323 -9.70 47.24 -16.62
CA ALA A 323 -10.01 46.04 -17.36
C ALA A 323 -11.30 46.23 -18.15
N THR A 324 -11.31 45.70 -19.38
CA THR A 324 -12.49 45.65 -20.24
C THR A 324 -12.77 44.20 -20.60
N GLU A 325 -13.98 43.73 -20.30
CA GLU A 325 -14.48 42.40 -20.64
C GLU A 325 -15.52 42.49 -21.74
N ASN A 326 -15.30 41.76 -22.82
CA ASN A 326 -16.29 41.54 -23.88
C ASN A 326 -16.90 40.16 -23.69
N GLN A 327 -18.20 40.10 -23.43
CA GLN A 327 -18.93 38.87 -23.16
C GLN A 327 -19.87 38.57 -24.34
N VAL A 328 -19.82 37.34 -24.85
CA VAL A 328 -20.57 36.90 -26.03
C VAL A 328 -21.21 35.55 -25.75
N TYR A 329 -22.54 35.47 -25.85
CA TYR A 329 -23.22 34.17 -25.89
C TYR A 329 -22.90 33.47 -27.21
N ARG A 330 -22.29 32.29 -27.11
CA ARG A 330 -22.06 31.41 -28.25
C ARG A 330 -23.14 30.34 -28.39
N LYS A 331 -23.83 29.99 -27.30
CA LYS A 331 -24.95 29.04 -27.32
C LYS A 331 -25.95 29.35 -26.20
N ALA A 332 -27.24 29.27 -26.49
CA ALA A 332 -28.32 29.50 -25.52
C ALA A 332 -29.56 28.67 -25.89
N SER A 333 -29.53 27.37 -25.56
CA SER A 333 -30.56 26.38 -25.95
C SER A 333 -31.62 26.12 -24.86
N GLY A 334 -31.72 26.99 -23.85
CA GLY A 334 -32.55 26.80 -22.65
C GLY A 334 -32.03 25.74 -21.66
N LYS A 335 -31.43 24.64 -22.16
CA LYS A 335 -30.82 23.57 -21.33
C LYS A 335 -29.30 23.63 -21.29
N GLN A 336 -28.66 24.23 -22.30
CA GLN A 336 -27.22 24.40 -22.37
C GLN A 336 -26.87 25.84 -22.76
N PHE A 337 -25.90 26.40 -22.07
CA PHE A 337 -25.42 27.76 -22.30
C PHE A 337 -23.91 27.77 -22.47
N SER A 338 -23.41 28.59 -23.38
CA SER A 338 -21.99 28.92 -23.44
C SER A 338 -21.76 30.41 -23.62
N VAL A 339 -20.92 30.97 -22.75
CA VAL A 339 -20.54 32.39 -22.76
C VAL A 339 -19.04 32.49 -22.89
N PHE A 340 -18.58 33.15 -23.95
CA PHE A 340 -17.18 33.44 -24.19
C PHE A 340 -16.87 34.85 -23.71
N VAL A 341 -15.82 35.00 -22.92
CA VAL A 341 -15.40 36.27 -22.34
C VAL A 341 -13.96 36.56 -22.74
N SER A 342 -13.73 37.72 -23.34
CA SER A 342 -12.39 38.21 -23.70
C SER A 342 -12.06 39.43 -22.85
N VAL A 343 -11.00 39.33 -22.05
CA VAL A 343 -10.57 40.35 -21.08
C VAL A 343 -9.31 41.02 -21.57
N SER A 344 -9.34 42.36 -21.62
CA SER A 344 -8.22 43.22 -21.98
C SER A 344 -7.82 44.09 -20.79
N THR A 345 -6.52 44.16 -20.49
CA THR A 345 -5.97 44.94 -19.37
C THR A 345 -4.79 45.80 -19.84
N PRO A 346 -5.03 46.88 -20.61
CA PRO A 346 -3.97 47.62 -21.28
C PRO A 346 -2.94 48.26 -20.32
N ASP A 347 -3.34 48.55 -19.08
CA ASP A 347 -2.53 49.27 -18.09
C ASP A 347 -1.47 48.41 -17.39
N VAL A 348 -1.51 47.08 -17.57
CA VAL A 348 -0.52 46.17 -16.97
C VAL A 348 0.72 46.04 -17.86
N PRO A 349 1.89 45.66 -17.33
CA PRO A 349 3.07 45.39 -18.15
C PRO A 349 2.75 44.38 -19.26
N TYR A 350 3.02 44.74 -20.51
CA TYR A 350 2.68 43.95 -21.71
C TYR A 350 1.18 43.77 -21.98
N GLY A 351 0.29 44.52 -21.32
CA GLY A 351 -1.16 44.38 -21.44
C GLY A 351 -1.75 44.54 -22.84
N ASN A 352 -1.03 45.20 -23.76
CA ASN A 352 -1.43 45.34 -25.16
C ASN A 352 -1.00 44.16 -26.06
N THR A 353 -0.15 43.26 -25.56
CA THR A 353 0.37 42.12 -26.34
C THR A 353 -0.44 40.84 -26.17
N PHE A 354 -1.40 40.82 -25.23
CA PHE A 354 -2.20 39.63 -24.96
C PHE A 354 -3.61 39.98 -24.45
N LYS A 355 -4.53 39.04 -24.62
CA LYS A 355 -5.87 39.04 -24.03
C LYS A 355 -6.09 37.72 -23.30
N VAL A 356 -6.81 37.77 -22.19
CA VAL A 356 -7.21 36.57 -21.46
C VAL A 356 -8.59 36.15 -21.97
N GLU A 357 -8.74 34.87 -22.30
CA GLU A 357 -9.99 34.30 -22.77
C GLU A 357 -10.54 33.35 -21.72
N LEU A 358 -11.85 33.41 -21.49
CA LEU A 358 -12.59 32.52 -20.60
C LEU A 358 -13.79 31.97 -21.36
N LEU A 359 -14.07 30.68 -21.14
CA LEU A 359 -15.24 30.01 -21.70
C LEU A 359 -16.03 29.38 -20.56
N TYR A 360 -17.23 29.90 -20.33
CA TYR A 360 -18.20 29.38 -19.38
C TYR A 360 -19.16 28.45 -20.11
N LYS A 361 -19.34 27.24 -19.58
CA LYS A 361 -20.30 26.25 -20.09
C LYS A 361 -21.20 25.80 -18.96
N VAL A 362 -22.50 25.93 -19.17
CA VAL A 362 -23.54 25.41 -18.27
C VAL A 362 -24.25 24.28 -19.00
N LEU A 363 -24.16 23.07 -18.44
CA LEU A 363 -24.69 21.83 -19.00
C LEU A 363 -25.71 21.23 -18.02
N PRO A 364 -26.67 20.41 -18.48
CA PRO A 364 -27.49 19.61 -17.58
C PRO A 364 -26.62 18.63 -16.78
N GLY A 365 -26.86 18.54 -15.48
CA GLY A 365 -26.19 17.58 -14.59
C GLY A 365 -26.83 16.20 -14.64
N THR A 366 -26.17 15.21 -14.02
CA THR A 366 -26.73 13.85 -13.89
C THR A 366 -27.89 13.88 -12.90
N GLU A 367 -29.02 13.26 -13.24
CA GLU A 367 -30.23 13.29 -12.40
C GLU A 367 -29.96 12.74 -10.99
N PRO A 368 -30.18 13.53 -9.92
CA PRO A 368 -30.10 13.02 -8.56
C PRO A 368 -31.35 12.18 -8.23
N ASN A 369 -31.18 11.13 -7.43
CA ASN A 369 -32.23 10.20 -6.95
C ASN A 369 -33.42 10.88 -6.21
N ALA A 370 -33.45 12.21 -6.08
CA ALA A 370 -34.41 13.00 -5.32
C ALA A 370 -35.15 14.08 -6.16
N GLY A 371 -35.31 13.87 -7.48
CA GLY A 371 -36.28 14.62 -8.30
C GLY A 371 -36.03 16.12 -8.48
N GLY A 372 -34.80 16.60 -8.29
CA GLY A 372 -34.41 18.01 -8.53
C GLY A 372 -33.51 18.16 -9.76
N GLU A 373 -33.70 19.25 -10.52
CA GLU A 373 -32.82 19.57 -11.66
C GLU A 373 -31.42 19.98 -11.20
N SER A 374 -30.39 19.50 -11.88
CA SER A 374 -28.98 19.81 -11.60
C SER A 374 -28.28 20.37 -12.84
N SER A 375 -27.20 21.12 -12.63
CA SER A 375 -26.37 21.67 -13.70
C SER A 375 -24.89 21.49 -13.41
N ARG A 376 -24.12 21.23 -14.46
CA ARG A 376 -22.66 21.16 -14.43
C ARG A 376 -22.11 22.45 -15.02
N LEU A 377 -21.31 23.18 -14.24
CA LEU A 377 -20.61 24.39 -14.65
C LEU A 377 -19.15 24.04 -14.94
N ILE A 378 -18.72 24.29 -16.17
CA ILE A 378 -17.32 24.16 -16.60
C ILE A 378 -16.82 25.54 -17.02
N ILE A 379 -15.71 25.98 -16.45
CA ILE A 379 -15.04 27.23 -16.83
C ILE A 379 -13.62 26.88 -17.25
N SER A 380 -13.28 27.18 -18.50
CA SER A 380 -11.92 27.01 -19.03
C SER A 380 -11.33 28.36 -19.41
N TRP A 381 -10.00 28.42 -19.49
CA TRP A 381 -9.28 29.67 -19.76
C TRP A 381 -8.17 29.49 -20.79
N GLY A 382 -7.73 30.60 -21.38
CA GLY A 382 -6.62 30.65 -22.33
C GLY A 382 -6.04 32.06 -22.43
N ILE A 383 -4.93 32.18 -23.15
CA ILE A 383 -4.33 33.48 -23.47
C ILE A 383 -4.14 33.57 -24.98
N GLN A 384 -4.66 34.65 -25.56
CA GLN A 384 -4.42 35.00 -26.95
C GLN A 384 -3.36 36.10 -27.01
N PHE A 385 -2.19 35.78 -27.57
CA PHE A 385 -1.13 36.77 -27.81
C PHE A 385 -1.37 37.47 -29.15
N SER A 386 -1.57 38.78 -29.13
CA SER A 386 -1.68 39.62 -30.33
C SER A 386 -0.30 39.93 -30.93
N GLN A 387 0.77 39.87 -30.12
CA GLN A 387 2.15 40.13 -30.52
C GLN A 387 3.12 39.15 -29.86
N SER A 388 4.26 38.86 -30.49
CA SER A 388 5.29 38.00 -29.92
C SER A 388 6.02 38.72 -28.77
N THR A 389 6.18 38.03 -27.63
CA THR A 389 6.87 38.57 -26.44
C THR A 389 7.78 37.52 -25.82
N ILE A 390 8.98 37.94 -25.40
CA ILE A 390 9.94 37.11 -24.67
C ILE A 390 9.45 36.73 -23.27
N MET A 391 8.43 37.43 -22.76
CA MET A 391 7.86 37.23 -21.42
C MET A 391 6.67 36.26 -21.40
N LYS A 392 6.41 35.55 -22.52
CA LYS A 392 5.23 34.68 -22.68
C LYS A 392 5.03 33.73 -21.49
N GLY A 393 6.08 33.02 -21.05
CA GLY A 393 6.01 32.09 -19.92
C GLY A 393 5.73 32.77 -18.57
N MET A 394 6.23 33.99 -18.35
CA MET A 394 5.94 34.76 -17.14
C MET A 394 4.50 35.29 -17.12
N ILE A 395 4.00 35.73 -18.28
CA ILE A 395 2.62 36.20 -18.45
C ILE A 395 1.64 35.03 -18.25
N GLU A 396 1.89 33.89 -18.89
CA GLU A 396 1.09 32.67 -18.71
C GLU A 396 1.09 32.19 -17.26
N GLY A 397 2.26 32.16 -16.61
CA GLY A 397 2.39 31.79 -15.21
C GLY A 397 1.64 32.72 -14.27
N GLY A 398 1.76 34.04 -14.47
CA GLY A 398 1.08 35.06 -13.68
C GLY A 398 -0.44 35.05 -13.87
N ALA A 399 -0.90 34.94 -15.12
CA ALA A 399 -2.32 34.84 -15.44
C ALA A 399 -2.94 33.56 -14.87
N ARG A 400 -2.26 32.41 -14.99
CA ARG A 400 -2.72 31.14 -14.41
C ARG A 400 -2.91 31.25 -12.89
N GLN A 401 -1.93 31.80 -12.18
CA GLN A 401 -2.01 31.96 -10.73
C GLN A 401 -3.12 32.93 -10.33
N GLY A 402 -3.20 34.10 -10.98
CA GLY A 402 -4.22 35.11 -10.67
C GLY A 402 -5.64 34.65 -11.00
N LEU A 403 -5.83 33.88 -12.08
CA LEU A 403 -7.11 33.28 -12.41
C LEU A 403 -7.48 32.18 -11.42
N LYS A 404 -6.54 31.32 -11.02
CA LYS A 404 -6.80 30.28 -10.02
C LYS A 404 -7.33 30.89 -8.71
N GLU A 405 -6.62 31.89 -8.16
CA GLU A 405 -7.03 32.58 -6.92
C GLU A 405 -8.39 33.30 -7.07
N SER A 406 -8.62 33.96 -8.22
CA SER A 406 -9.87 34.67 -8.50
C SER A 406 -11.07 33.72 -8.63
N PHE A 407 -10.89 32.54 -9.24
CA PHE A 407 -11.94 31.56 -9.43
C PHE A 407 -12.16 30.62 -8.23
N GLU A 408 -11.19 30.52 -7.31
CA GLU A 408 -11.42 29.93 -5.98
C GLU A 408 -12.46 30.77 -5.21
N GLN A 409 -12.30 32.11 -5.17
CA GLN A 409 -13.27 33.01 -4.55
C GLN A 409 -14.65 32.97 -5.25
N PHE A 410 -14.67 32.82 -6.57
CA PHE A 410 -15.89 32.60 -7.34
C PHE A 410 -16.62 31.33 -6.91
N SER A 411 -15.89 30.20 -6.82
CA SER A 411 -16.44 28.90 -6.44
C SER A 411 -17.01 28.95 -5.02
N ASP A 412 -16.30 29.56 -4.08
CA ASP A 412 -16.74 29.72 -2.69
C ASP A 412 -18.02 30.54 -2.57
N LEU A 413 -18.16 31.60 -3.38
CA LEU A 413 -19.38 32.41 -3.40
C LEU A 413 -20.55 31.65 -4.02
N LEU A 414 -20.30 30.87 -5.08
CA LEU A 414 -21.35 30.09 -5.74
C LEU A 414 -21.84 28.95 -4.83
N ALA A 415 -20.94 28.29 -4.11
CA ALA A 415 -21.25 27.22 -3.16
C ALA A 415 -22.04 27.69 -1.92
N LYS A 416 -21.97 29.00 -1.58
CA LYS A 416 -22.84 29.59 -0.53
C LYS A 416 -24.30 29.71 -0.98
N ASN A 417 -24.53 29.89 -2.28
CA ASN A 417 -25.86 30.12 -2.86
C ASN A 417 -26.51 28.82 -3.34
N TYR A 418 -25.73 27.90 -3.92
CA TYR A 418 -26.21 26.60 -4.40
C TYR A 418 -25.42 25.45 -3.79
N LYS A 419 -26.13 24.38 -3.40
CA LYS A 419 -25.51 23.18 -2.85
C LYS A 419 -24.75 22.43 -3.94
N THR A 420 -23.46 22.17 -3.68
CA THR A 420 -22.61 21.33 -4.54
C THR A 420 -22.94 19.85 -4.33
N LEU A 421 -22.88 19.07 -5.41
CA LEU A 421 -22.84 17.62 -5.34
C LEU A 421 -21.35 17.23 -5.26
N ASP A 422 -20.89 16.71 -4.12
CA ASP A 422 -19.48 16.39 -3.86
C ASP A 422 -18.89 15.49 -4.95
N SER A 423 -18.20 16.09 -5.91
CA SER A 423 -17.57 15.44 -7.07
C SER A 423 -16.10 15.84 -7.25
N ALA A 424 -15.60 16.81 -6.48
CA ALA A 424 -14.21 17.26 -6.56
C ALA A 424 -13.20 16.14 -6.19
N ALA A 425 -13.57 15.24 -5.27
CA ALA A 425 -12.76 14.07 -4.93
C ALA A 425 -12.82 12.95 -6.01
N LEU A 426 -13.90 12.88 -6.79
CA LEU A 426 -14.12 11.86 -7.82
C LEU A 426 -13.41 12.21 -9.13
N LEU A 427 -13.37 13.50 -9.50
CA LEU A 427 -12.72 13.99 -10.73
C LEU A 427 -11.19 13.89 -10.67
N ASP A 428 -10.57 14.18 -9.52
CA ASP A 428 -9.12 14.02 -9.35
C ASP A 428 -8.74 12.53 -9.34
N LYS A 429 -9.54 11.68 -8.68
CA LYS A 429 -9.38 10.22 -8.75
C LYS A 429 -9.51 9.67 -10.17
N GLU A 430 -10.53 10.04 -10.93
CA GLU A 430 -10.71 9.51 -12.29
C GLU A 430 -9.64 10.03 -13.24
N GLN A 431 -9.20 11.29 -13.15
CA GLN A 431 -8.09 11.80 -13.95
C GLN A 431 -6.72 11.24 -13.51
N VAL A 432 -6.50 10.99 -12.22
CA VAL A 432 -5.24 10.41 -11.69
C VAL A 432 -5.17 8.90 -11.94
N LEU A 433 -6.26 8.17 -11.73
CA LEU A 433 -6.39 6.77 -12.18
C LEU A 433 -6.33 6.71 -13.70
N ALA A 434 -6.91 7.68 -14.43
CA ALA A 434 -6.77 7.76 -15.88
C ALA A 434 -5.38 8.20 -16.31
N THR A 435 -4.51 8.83 -15.50
CA THR A 435 -3.11 9.12 -15.88
C THR A 435 -2.22 7.89 -15.66
N VAL A 436 -2.40 7.16 -14.57
CA VAL A 436 -1.80 5.83 -14.35
C VAL A 436 -2.32 4.81 -15.37
N GLN A 437 -3.59 4.92 -15.79
CA GLN A 437 -4.16 4.15 -16.90
C GLN A 437 -3.90 4.81 -18.29
N SER A 438 -3.45 6.06 -18.38
CA SER A 438 -3.06 6.73 -19.63
C SER A 438 -1.63 6.36 -20.00
N GLU A 439 -0.81 6.02 -19.01
CA GLU A 439 0.38 5.20 -19.24
C GLU A 439 0.01 3.79 -19.75
N LYS A 440 -1.22 3.27 -19.55
CA LYS A 440 -1.74 2.13 -20.35
C LYS A 440 -2.23 2.54 -21.75
N LYS A 441 -2.51 3.82 -22.01
CA LYS A 441 -2.84 4.37 -23.33
C LYS A 441 -1.57 4.69 -24.15
N THR A 442 -0.41 4.19 -23.72
CA THR A 442 0.70 3.90 -24.64
C THR A 442 0.36 2.72 -25.55
N ASP A 443 -0.72 1.97 -25.37
CA ASP A 443 -1.07 0.85 -26.25
C ASP A 443 -1.33 1.27 -27.71
N LEU A 444 -1.89 2.47 -27.97
CA LEU A 444 -2.08 2.95 -29.36
C LEU A 444 -0.77 3.49 -29.96
N LYS A 445 0.08 4.14 -29.14
CA LYS A 445 1.43 4.57 -29.56
C LYS A 445 2.42 3.41 -29.68
N ALA A 446 2.29 2.35 -28.88
CA ALA A 446 3.07 1.12 -28.91
C ALA A 446 2.63 0.22 -30.07
N PHE A 447 1.32 0.19 -30.38
CA PHE A 447 0.80 -0.40 -31.61
C PHE A 447 1.30 0.35 -32.87
N LEU A 448 1.30 1.68 -32.85
CA LEU A 448 1.91 2.50 -33.92
C LEU A 448 3.45 2.39 -33.96
N TYR A 449 4.12 2.15 -32.83
CA TYR A 449 5.56 1.87 -32.74
C TYR A 449 5.92 0.47 -33.26
N PHE A 450 5.03 -0.51 -33.08
CA PHE A 450 5.14 -1.85 -33.69
C PHE A 450 5.01 -1.78 -35.22
N TRP A 451 4.31 -0.78 -35.75
CA TRP A 451 4.31 -0.42 -37.17
C TRP A 451 5.39 0.62 -37.54
N SER A 452 6.54 0.59 -36.86
CA SER A 452 7.70 1.38 -37.26
C SER A 452 8.27 0.90 -38.60
N SER A 453 8.91 1.83 -39.33
CA SER A 453 9.50 1.59 -40.66
C SER A 453 10.37 0.34 -40.74
N SER A 454 11.01 -0.06 -39.63
CA SER A 454 11.87 -1.26 -39.58
C SER A 454 11.11 -2.58 -39.74
N VAL A 455 9.92 -2.71 -39.16
CA VAL A 455 9.09 -3.93 -39.29
C VAL A 455 8.49 -4.03 -40.70
N VAL A 456 8.02 -2.90 -41.23
CA VAL A 456 7.51 -2.81 -42.60
C VAL A 456 8.62 -3.09 -43.62
N CYS A 457 9.83 -2.52 -43.44
CA CYS A 457 10.98 -2.81 -44.29
C CYS A 457 11.42 -4.28 -44.21
N ALA A 458 11.40 -4.90 -43.02
CA ALA A 458 11.73 -6.31 -42.86
C ALA A 458 10.72 -7.22 -43.60
N VAL A 459 9.42 -6.93 -43.50
CA VAL A 459 8.37 -7.67 -44.24
C VAL A 459 8.53 -7.46 -45.75
N LEU A 460 8.74 -6.23 -46.21
CA LEU A 460 8.94 -5.94 -47.65
C LEU A 460 10.21 -6.60 -48.21
N LEU A 461 11.33 -6.59 -47.47
CA LEU A 461 12.57 -7.28 -47.86
C LEU A 461 12.40 -8.80 -47.84
N SER A 462 11.69 -9.35 -46.85
CA SER A 462 11.38 -10.79 -46.79
C SER A 462 10.54 -11.21 -48.00
N VAL A 463 9.51 -10.43 -48.34
CA VAL A 463 8.67 -10.67 -49.53
C VAL A 463 9.50 -10.51 -50.80
N TYR A 464 10.35 -9.49 -50.89
CA TYR A 464 11.27 -9.31 -52.02
C TYR A 464 12.19 -10.52 -52.21
N VAL A 465 12.83 -11.01 -51.14
CA VAL A 465 13.71 -12.19 -51.19
C VAL A 465 12.92 -13.45 -51.57
N VAL A 466 11.72 -13.66 -51.03
CA VAL A 466 10.87 -14.80 -51.39
C VAL A 466 10.44 -14.71 -52.86
N VAL A 467 10.02 -13.53 -53.35
CA VAL A 467 9.65 -13.32 -54.74
C VAL A 467 10.86 -13.48 -55.67
N HIS A 468 12.05 -13.06 -55.24
CA HIS A 468 13.31 -13.26 -55.95
C HIS A 468 13.64 -14.75 -56.07
N ILE A 469 13.62 -15.49 -54.96
CA ILE A 469 13.83 -16.96 -54.94
C ILE A 469 12.82 -17.68 -55.84
N LEU A 470 11.55 -17.26 -55.83
CA LEU A 470 10.50 -17.88 -56.64
C LEU A 470 10.59 -17.54 -58.14
N HIS A 471 11.26 -16.45 -58.53
CA HIS A 471 11.44 -16.04 -59.92
C HIS A 471 12.84 -16.30 -60.48
N CYS A 472 13.80 -16.72 -59.65
CA CYS A 472 15.10 -17.18 -60.11
C CYS A 472 14.93 -18.49 -60.89
N GLU A 473 15.23 -18.47 -62.19
CA GLU A 473 15.39 -19.70 -62.96
C GLU A 473 16.58 -20.50 -62.40
N PRO A 474 16.52 -21.84 -62.38
CA PRO A 474 17.62 -22.66 -61.88
C PRO A 474 18.86 -22.43 -62.75
N SER A 475 19.80 -21.63 -62.23
CA SER A 475 21.07 -21.40 -62.91
C SER A 475 21.94 -22.64 -62.80
N LYS A 476 22.74 -22.93 -63.82
CA LYS A 476 23.58 -24.14 -63.87
C LYS A 476 24.62 -24.08 -62.76
N PHE A 477 24.56 -25.07 -61.86
CA PHE A 477 25.54 -25.40 -60.80
C PHE A 477 26.94 -24.85 -61.10
N GLN A 478 27.31 -23.74 -60.46
CA GLN A 478 28.66 -23.21 -60.49
C GLN A 478 29.13 -22.84 -59.08
N GLY A 479 29.20 -23.88 -58.23
CA GLY A 479 30.10 -24.04 -57.08
C GLY A 479 30.16 -22.91 -56.05
N VAL A 480 29.52 -23.08 -54.90
CA VAL A 480 30.04 -23.74 -53.68
C VAL A 480 28.82 -24.20 -52.87
N GLU A 481 28.26 -25.35 -53.23
CA GLU A 481 27.04 -25.88 -52.59
C GLU A 481 27.38 -27.01 -51.61
N PHE A 482 26.88 -26.93 -50.38
CA PHE A 482 26.92 -28.04 -49.41
C PHE A 482 25.50 -28.27 -48.84
N TYR A 483 25.02 -29.50 -48.96
CA TYR A 483 23.86 -30.03 -48.22
C TYR A 483 22.60 -29.15 -48.17
N GLY A 484 22.08 -28.74 -49.33
CA GLY A 484 20.72 -28.19 -49.46
C GLY A 484 20.52 -26.74 -49.01
N LEU A 485 21.60 -25.99 -48.81
CA LEU A 485 21.59 -24.53 -48.63
C LEU A 485 22.31 -23.88 -49.81
N ASP A 486 21.57 -23.13 -50.62
CA ASP A 486 22.14 -22.20 -51.61
C ASP A 486 22.80 -21.04 -50.87
N LEU A 487 24.08 -20.80 -51.15
CA LEU A 487 24.77 -19.59 -50.70
C LEU A 487 24.51 -18.46 -51.70
N PRO A 488 24.57 -17.17 -51.29
CA PRO A 488 24.32 -16.06 -52.19
C PRO A 488 25.33 -16.01 -53.34
N ASP A 489 24.85 -16.07 -54.59
CA ASP A 489 25.72 -16.16 -55.78
C ASP A 489 26.29 -14.79 -56.20
N SER A 490 25.78 -13.70 -55.61
CA SER A 490 26.30 -12.35 -55.80
C SER A 490 26.57 -11.62 -54.49
N PHE A 491 27.53 -10.69 -54.52
CA PHE A 491 27.76 -9.77 -53.40
C PHE A 491 26.48 -9.02 -53.00
N GLY A 492 25.59 -8.71 -53.96
CA GLY A 492 24.31 -8.07 -53.68
C GLY A 492 23.39 -8.93 -52.82
N GLU A 493 23.30 -10.23 -53.10
CA GLU A 493 22.49 -11.19 -52.34
C GLU A 493 23.07 -11.47 -50.94
N LEU A 494 24.41 -11.47 -50.80
CA LEU A 494 25.08 -11.60 -49.51
C LEU A 494 24.78 -10.37 -48.61
N PHE A 495 24.80 -9.18 -49.19
CA PHE A 495 24.46 -7.95 -48.47
C PHE A 495 22.97 -7.87 -48.10
N THR A 496 22.05 -8.24 -49.01
CA THR A 496 20.61 -8.21 -48.72
C THR A 496 20.19 -9.27 -47.70
N SER A 497 20.76 -10.48 -47.77
CA SER A 497 20.55 -11.53 -46.75
C SER A 497 21.12 -11.13 -45.40
N GLY A 498 22.33 -10.55 -45.34
CA GLY A 498 22.92 -10.03 -44.11
C GLY A 498 22.09 -8.91 -43.45
N ILE A 499 21.57 -7.98 -44.26
CA ILE A 499 20.67 -6.91 -43.78
C ILE A 499 19.34 -7.51 -43.28
N LEU A 500 18.79 -8.51 -43.96
CA LEU A 500 17.56 -9.18 -43.55
C LEU A 500 17.72 -9.89 -42.21
N VAL A 501 18.84 -10.56 -41.96
CA VAL A 501 19.13 -11.23 -40.67
C VAL A 501 19.19 -10.21 -39.53
N LEU A 502 19.91 -9.09 -39.70
CA LEU A 502 19.99 -8.04 -38.68
C LEU A 502 18.63 -7.38 -38.42
N LEU A 503 17.81 -7.23 -39.46
CA LEU A 503 16.44 -6.72 -39.33
C LEU A 503 15.53 -7.72 -38.61
N LEU A 504 15.62 -9.02 -38.92
CA LEU A 504 14.86 -10.08 -38.25
C LEU A 504 15.25 -10.23 -36.78
N GLU A 505 16.53 -10.13 -36.44
CA GLU A 505 17.04 -10.14 -35.06
C GLU A 505 16.47 -8.94 -34.26
N ARG A 506 16.44 -7.76 -34.87
CA ARG A 506 15.86 -6.56 -34.27
C ARG A 506 14.35 -6.69 -34.04
N VAL A 507 13.63 -7.24 -35.02
CA VAL A 507 12.18 -7.52 -34.92
C VAL A 507 11.89 -8.59 -33.87
N TYR A 508 12.71 -9.65 -33.79
CA TYR A 508 12.61 -10.69 -32.76
C TYR A 508 12.77 -10.08 -31.36
N THR A 509 13.81 -9.26 -31.16
CA THR A 509 14.07 -8.59 -29.88
C THR A 509 12.91 -7.66 -29.50
N MET A 510 12.35 -6.90 -30.45
CA MET A 510 11.17 -6.05 -30.21
C MET A 510 9.90 -6.88 -29.90
N THR A 511 9.71 -8.02 -30.56
CA THR A 511 8.56 -8.91 -30.36
C THR A 511 8.62 -9.59 -28.99
N VAL A 512 9.80 -10.01 -28.54
CA VAL A 512 10.03 -10.55 -27.19
C VAL A 512 9.69 -9.50 -26.13
N HIS A 513 10.20 -8.27 -26.26
CA HIS A 513 9.88 -7.17 -25.33
C HIS A 513 8.38 -6.83 -25.33
N PHE A 514 7.71 -6.91 -26.47
CA PHE A 514 6.26 -6.68 -26.60
C PHE A 514 5.43 -7.80 -25.95
N ILE A 515 5.77 -9.07 -26.19
CA ILE A 515 5.13 -10.22 -25.55
C ILE A 515 5.35 -10.17 -24.03
N GLN A 516 6.56 -9.80 -23.60
CA GLN A 516 6.90 -9.62 -22.20
C GLN A 516 6.10 -8.48 -21.58
N ALA A 517 5.93 -7.32 -22.24
CA ALA A 517 5.05 -6.24 -21.77
C ALA A 517 3.58 -6.67 -21.66
N ARG A 518 3.10 -7.52 -22.58
CA ARG A 518 1.71 -8.03 -22.59
C ARG A 518 1.45 -9.12 -21.55
N LEU A 519 2.48 -9.88 -21.15
CA LEU A 519 2.43 -10.91 -20.11
C LEU A 519 2.49 -10.33 -18.68
N HIS A 520 3.01 -9.12 -18.46
CA HIS A 520 2.92 -8.44 -17.15
C HIS A 520 1.55 -7.85 -16.84
N ARG A 521 0.53 -8.16 -17.64
CA ARG A 521 -0.85 -7.84 -17.30
C ARG A 521 -1.32 -8.80 -16.21
N GLY A 522 -0.82 -8.59 -14.99
CA GLY A 522 -1.34 -9.21 -13.78
C GLY A 522 -2.84 -8.95 -13.73
N ARG A 523 -3.61 -9.99 -14.05
CA ARG A 523 -5.02 -10.06 -13.69
C ARG A 523 -5.01 -10.35 -12.19
N ASP A 524 -5.15 -9.28 -11.43
CA ASP A 524 -5.89 -9.21 -10.17
C ASP A 524 -6.12 -7.72 -9.87
N HIS A 525 -6.77 -7.01 -10.79
CA HIS A 525 -7.51 -5.82 -10.38
C HIS A 525 -8.70 -6.36 -9.64
N GLY A 526 -8.68 -6.21 -8.31
CA GLY A 526 -9.64 -6.76 -7.37
C GLY A 526 -11.05 -6.79 -7.95
N VAL A 527 -11.74 -7.91 -7.76
CA VAL A 527 -13.19 -7.98 -7.91
C VAL A 527 -13.74 -6.72 -7.26
N LYS A 528 -14.36 -5.82 -8.05
CA LYS A 528 -15.02 -4.62 -7.53
C LYS A 528 -15.95 -5.11 -6.43
N ALA A 529 -15.56 -4.87 -5.19
CA ALA A 529 -16.34 -5.33 -4.06
C ALA A 529 -17.67 -4.58 -4.14
N ASN A 530 -18.73 -5.35 -4.41
CA ASN A 530 -20.10 -4.89 -4.31
C ASN A 530 -20.42 -4.84 -2.81
N SER A 531 -19.76 -3.96 -2.06
CA SER A 531 -19.87 -3.95 -0.61
C SER A 531 -19.77 -2.53 -0.06
N LYS A 532 -20.73 -2.24 0.80
CA LYS A 532 -20.91 -1.06 1.62
C LYS A 532 -19.69 -0.82 2.52
N GLY A 533 -19.15 0.40 2.62
CA GLY A 533 -18.07 0.74 3.59
C GLY A 533 -16.92 1.62 3.07
N TRP A 534 -15.80 1.60 3.81
CA TRP A 534 -14.54 2.31 3.53
C TRP A 534 -13.66 1.56 2.53
N ILE A 535 -13.25 2.20 1.45
CA ILE A 535 -12.38 1.61 0.43
C ILE A 535 -11.05 2.36 0.42
N LEU A 536 -9.97 1.58 0.47
CA LEU A 536 -8.61 2.07 0.38
C LEU A 536 -8.04 1.66 -0.99
N THR A 537 -7.70 2.66 -1.80
CA THR A 537 -7.04 2.47 -3.10
C THR A 537 -5.63 3.04 -3.01
N ILE A 538 -4.64 2.24 -3.38
CA ILE A 538 -3.22 2.60 -3.36
C ILE A 538 -2.69 2.47 -4.79
N ALA A 539 -2.22 3.56 -5.38
CA ALA A 539 -1.40 3.52 -6.58
C ALA A 539 0.08 3.49 -6.19
N LEU A 540 0.72 2.34 -6.36
CA LEU A 540 2.15 2.16 -6.19
C LEU A 540 2.86 2.59 -7.48
N ILE A 541 3.62 3.68 -7.42
CA ILE A 541 4.26 4.28 -8.59
C ILE A 541 5.66 3.69 -8.77
N LYS A 542 6.60 4.02 -7.89
CA LYS A 542 8.00 3.59 -7.99
C LYS A 542 8.72 3.54 -6.64
N GLY A 543 9.80 2.77 -6.60
CA GLY A 543 10.80 2.78 -5.53
C GLY A 543 12.05 3.51 -6.01
N THR A 544 12.80 4.07 -5.06
CA THR A 544 14.10 4.71 -5.33
C THR A 544 15.13 4.22 -4.33
N ASN A 545 16.33 3.89 -4.81
CA ASN A 545 17.49 3.48 -4.00
C ASN A 545 17.22 2.29 -3.05
N LEU A 546 16.47 1.27 -3.47
CA LEU A 546 16.11 0.14 -2.59
C LEU A 546 17.27 -0.80 -2.20
N ALA A 547 18.51 -0.54 -2.63
CA ALA A 547 19.67 -1.43 -2.51
C ALA A 547 20.57 -1.15 -1.29
N SER A 548 21.40 -2.14 -0.91
CA SER A 548 22.48 -2.01 0.09
C SER A 548 23.75 -1.34 -0.46
N VAL A 549 24.63 -0.86 0.41
CA VAL A 549 25.85 -0.06 0.12
C VAL A 549 26.92 -0.83 -0.70
N GLU A 550 26.83 -2.16 -0.80
CA GLU A 550 27.75 -2.99 -1.59
C GLU A 550 27.07 -3.49 -2.89
N ALA A 551 27.51 -2.94 -4.02
CA ALA A 551 26.85 -2.99 -5.33
C ALA A 551 26.98 -4.33 -6.10
N THR A 552 26.94 -5.48 -5.43
CA THR A 552 27.15 -6.80 -6.08
C THR A 552 25.92 -7.71 -6.13
N GLU A 553 24.86 -7.45 -5.35
CA GLU A 553 23.64 -8.27 -5.32
C GLU A 553 22.47 -7.55 -6.01
N LEU A 554 21.82 -8.24 -6.95
CA LEU A 554 20.65 -7.76 -7.68
C LEU A 554 19.39 -8.24 -6.96
N PHE A 555 18.63 -7.29 -6.39
CA PHE A 555 17.39 -7.55 -5.65
C PHE A 555 16.17 -7.56 -6.59
N ASP A 556 15.17 -8.35 -6.23
CA ASP A 556 13.89 -8.48 -6.92
C ASP A 556 12.75 -7.96 -6.02
N PRO A 557 12.64 -6.61 -5.86
CA PRO A 557 11.75 -6.01 -4.88
C PRO A 557 10.26 -6.22 -5.20
N TYR A 558 9.49 -6.46 -4.15
CA TYR A 558 8.04 -6.34 -4.11
C TYR A 558 7.58 -5.66 -2.83
N VAL A 559 6.39 -5.07 -2.88
CA VAL A 559 5.82 -4.32 -1.76
C VAL A 559 4.62 -5.07 -1.20
N VAL A 560 4.59 -5.18 0.12
CA VAL A 560 3.51 -5.75 0.91
C VAL A 560 2.82 -4.61 1.65
N PHE A 561 1.54 -4.42 1.36
CA PHE A 561 0.67 -3.46 2.02
C PHE A 561 -0.21 -4.18 3.02
N THR A 562 -0.19 -3.77 4.28
CA THR A 562 -1.05 -4.33 5.33
C THR A 562 -1.92 -3.22 5.92
N CYS A 563 -3.23 -3.44 5.90
CA CYS A 563 -4.22 -2.48 6.42
C CYS A 563 -5.34 -3.24 7.14
N ASN A 564 -5.60 -2.90 8.40
CA ASN A 564 -6.62 -3.54 9.24
C ASN A 564 -6.55 -5.09 9.24
N GLY A 565 -5.34 -5.66 9.23
CA GLY A 565 -5.10 -7.11 9.24
C GLY A 565 -5.24 -7.79 7.87
N LYS A 566 -5.72 -7.11 6.84
CA LYS A 566 -5.68 -7.59 5.45
C LYS A 566 -4.37 -7.19 4.80
N THR A 567 -3.83 -8.08 3.96
CA THR A 567 -2.57 -7.85 3.25
C THR A 567 -2.78 -7.94 1.74
N ARG A 568 -2.12 -7.05 0.99
CA ARG A 568 -2.09 -7.04 -0.47
C ARG A 568 -0.64 -6.88 -0.94
N THR A 569 -0.25 -7.56 -2.01
CA THR A 569 1.12 -7.54 -2.52
C THR A 569 1.18 -6.95 -3.92
N SER A 570 2.24 -6.19 -4.23
CA SER A 570 2.54 -5.74 -5.59
C SER A 570 3.13 -6.86 -6.44
N SER A 571 3.31 -6.61 -7.74
CA SER A 571 4.17 -7.45 -8.56
C SER A 571 5.64 -7.35 -8.13
N VAL A 572 6.41 -8.40 -8.42
CA VAL A 572 7.86 -8.46 -8.21
C VAL A 572 8.56 -7.81 -9.40
N LYS A 573 9.49 -6.89 -9.16
CA LYS A 573 10.31 -6.27 -10.21
C LYS A 573 11.69 -6.88 -10.19
N LEU A 574 12.11 -7.44 -11.31
CA LEU A 574 13.37 -8.19 -11.34
C LEU A 574 14.58 -7.27 -11.38
N GLN A 575 15.60 -7.58 -10.57
CA GLN A 575 16.95 -7.00 -10.60
C GLN A 575 16.96 -5.47 -10.67
N SER A 576 16.11 -4.82 -9.87
CA SER A 576 15.85 -3.38 -9.99
C SER A 576 16.03 -2.66 -8.65
N GLN A 577 16.91 -1.65 -8.65
CA GLN A 577 17.14 -0.79 -7.48
C GLN A 577 16.16 0.40 -7.44
N ASP A 578 15.63 0.78 -8.60
CA ASP A 578 14.62 1.83 -8.79
C ASP A 578 13.38 1.27 -9.53
N PRO A 579 12.68 0.29 -8.94
CA PRO A 579 11.56 -0.38 -9.59
C PRO A 579 10.40 0.57 -9.89
N GLN A 580 9.81 0.42 -11.07
CA GLN A 580 8.56 1.07 -11.45
C GLN A 580 7.43 0.04 -11.52
N TRP A 581 6.42 0.20 -10.67
CA TRP A 581 5.27 -0.68 -10.62
C TRP A 581 4.12 -0.13 -11.45
N ASN A 582 3.73 1.12 -11.21
CA ASN A 582 2.53 1.75 -11.78
C ASN A 582 1.29 0.88 -11.62
N GLU A 583 1.12 0.33 -10.42
CA GLU A 583 0.08 -0.62 -10.05
C GLU A 583 -0.95 0.02 -9.14
N VAL A 584 -2.22 -0.35 -9.31
CA VAL A 584 -3.31 0.07 -8.43
C VAL A 584 -3.78 -1.13 -7.65
N ILE A 585 -3.73 -1.00 -6.33
CA ILE A 585 -4.10 -2.03 -5.35
C ILE A 585 -5.30 -1.50 -4.57
N GLU A 586 -6.37 -2.29 -4.52
CA GLU A 586 -7.60 -1.93 -3.80
C GLU A 586 -7.83 -2.92 -2.65
N PHE A 587 -8.12 -2.39 -1.47
CA PHE A 587 -8.61 -3.18 -0.34
C PHE A 587 -10.13 -3.20 -0.37
N ASP A 588 -10.72 -4.36 -0.02
CA ASP A 588 -12.18 -4.51 0.03
C ASP A 588 -12.81 -3.52 1.01
N ALA A 589 -14.11 -3.26 0.84
CA ALA A 589 -14.79 -2.31 1.72
C ALA A 589 -14.70 -2.76 3.19
N MET A 590 -14.14 -1.90 4.02
CA MET A 590 -14.00 -2.07 5.46
C MET A 590 -15.15 -1.38 6.19
N GLU A 591 -15.69 -2.00 7.23
CA GLU A 591 -16.77 -1.39 8.03
C GLU A 591 -16.30 -0.14 8.79
N GLU A 592 -15.03 -0.11 9.22
CA GLU A 592 -14.47 0.96 10.03
C GLU A 592 -13.33 1.69 9.29
N PRO A 593 -13.13 3.00 9.53
CA PRO A 593 -12.06 3.75 8.89
C PRO A 593 -10.70 3.18 9.32
N PRO A 594 -9.78 2.93 8.39
CA PRO A 594 -8.42 2.54 8.72
C PRO A 594 -7.66 3.72 9.35
N SER A 595 -6.76 3.40 10.27
CA SER A 595 -5.90 4.38 10.95
C SER A 595 -4.50 4.43 10.35
N VAL A 596 -3.97 3.26 10.01
CA VAL A 596 -2.58 3.05 9.61
C VAL A 596 -2.51 2.09 8.42
N LEU A 597 -1.56 2.34 7.53
CA LEU A 597 -1.12 1.43 6.48
C LEU A 597 0.34 1.09 6.72
N ASP A 598 0.61 -0.20 6.92
CA ASP A 598 1.97 -0.72 6.99
C ASP A 598 2.42 -1.08 5.58
N VAL A 599 3.61 -0.62 5.23
CA VAL A 599 4.24 -0.85 3.94
C VAL A 599 5.59 -1.49 4.19
N GLU A 600 5.82 -2.66 3.61
CA GLU A 600 7.11 -3.33 3.72
C GLU A 600 7.59 -3.79 2.35
N VAL A 601 8.86 -3.55 2.07
CA VAL A 601 9.51 -3.92 0.82
C VAL A 601 10.40 -5.11 1.08
N PHE A 602 10.22 -6.17 0.31
CA PHE A 602 10.94 -7.43 0.43
C PHE A 602 11.66 -7.76 -0.87
N ASP A 603 12.74 -8.52 -0.75
CA ASP A 603 13.41 -9.18 -1.88
C ASP A 603 12.80 -10.56 -2.16
N PHE A 604 12.36 -10.84 -3.38
CA PHE A 604 11.69 -12.11 -3.68
C PHE A 604 12.68 -13.27 -3.92
N ASP A 605 12.82 -14.13 -2.92
CA ASP A 605 13.68 -15.33 -2.96
C ASP A 605 12.94 -16.65 -3.25
N GLY A 606 11.60 -16.65 -3.14
CA GLY A 606 10.78 -17.83 -3.44
C GLY A 606 9.46 -17.86 -2.67
N PRO A 607 8.55 -18.81 -2.98
CA PRO A 607 7.22 -18.87 -2.37
C PRO A 607 7.21 -19.37 -0.91
N PHE A 608 8.30 -19.95 -0.41
CA PHE A 608 8.35 -20.52 0.95
C PHE A 608 9.19 -19.72 1.94
N ASP A 609 9.91 -18.72 1.45
CA ASP A 609 10.82 -17.90 2.24
C ASP A 609 10.29 -16.47 2.29
N GLN A 610 10.27 -15.88 3.49
CA GLN A 610 10.07 -14.43 3.61
C GLN A 610 11.38 -13.78 3.21
N GLY A 611 11.34 -13.10 2.06
CA GLY A 611 12.45 -12.33 1.52
C GLY A 611 13.15 -11.46 2.55
N ALA A 612 14.40 -11.08 2.28
CA ALA A 612 15.06 -10.07 3.10
C ALA A 612 14.26 -8.75 3.05
N SER A 613 13.88 -8.21 4.21
CA SER A 613 13.22 -6.89 4.29
C SER A 613 14.22 -5.81 3.86
N LEU A 614 13.93 -5.17 2.73
CA LEU A 614 14.71 -4.07 2.16
C LEU A 614 14.38 -2.75 2.86
N GLY A 615 13.18 -2.64 3.45
CA GLY A 615 12.78 -1.51 4.26
C GLY A 615 11.28 -1.49 4.57
N HIS A 616 10.92 -0.88 5.69
CA HIS A 616 9.55 -0.76 6.18
C HIS A 616 9.17 0.71 6.38
N ALA A 617 7.91 1.04 6.13
CA ALA A 617 7.34 2.33 6.48
C ALA A 617 5.91 2.17 6.99
N GLU A 618 5.55 3.03 7.94
CA GLU A 618 4.21 3.09 8.49
C GLU A 618 3.58 4.44 8.14
N ILE A 619 2.41 4.41 7.52
CA ILE A 619 1.69 5.60 7.06
C ILE A 619 0.45 5.76 7.93
N ASN A 620 0.41 6.82 8.73
CA ASN A 620 -0.74 7.17 9.55
C ASN A 620 -1.65 8.13 8.79
N PHE A 621 -2.86 7.69 8.42
CA PHE A 621 -3.80 8.49 7.63
C PHE A 621 -4.28 9.76 8.33
N LEU A 622 -4.16 9.86 9.65
CA LEU A 622 -4.55 11.05 10.41
C LEU A 622 -3.45 12.12 10.48
N LYS A 623 -2.24 11.78 10.06
CA LYS A 623 -1.10 12.73 10.00
C LYS A 623 -0.98 13.42 8.65
N HIS A 624 -1.69 12.93 7.65
CA HIS A 624 -1.62 13.43 6.28
C HIS A 624 -2.97 13.97 5.82
N THR A 625 -2.94 15.03 5.01
CA THR A 625 -4.14 15.51 4.31
C THR A 625 -4.44 14.65 3.10
N ALA A 626 -5.65 14.74 2.54
CA ALA A 626 -6.00 14.05 1.30
C ALA A 626 -5.03 14.42 0.15
N ASP A 627 -4.63 15.70 0.06
CA ASP A 627 -3.69 16.19 -0.94
C ASP A 627 -2.28 15.60 -0.76
N GLU A 628 -1.81 15.46 0.49
CA GLU A 628 -0.52 14.83 0.78
C GLU A 628 -0.52 13.33 0.47
N LEU A 629 -1.64 12.64 0.74
CA LEU A 629 -1.80 11.23 0.41
C LEU A 629 -1.87 10.99 -1.10
N ALA A 630 -2.39 11.95 -1.87
CA ALA A 630 -2.50 11.87 -3.33
C ALA A 630 -1.14 11.89 -4.06
N ASP A 631 -0.07 12.39 -3.43
CA ASP A 631 1.32 12.28 -3.93
C ASP A 631 2.32 12.15 -2.77
N LEU A 632 2.34 10.96 -2.18
CA LEU A 632 3.12 10.68 -0.98
C LEU A 632 4.46 10.02 -1.33
N CYS A 633 5.57 10.65 -0.94
CA CYS A 633 6.90 10.05 -0.99
C CYS A 633 7.35 9.65 0.42
N VAL A 634 7.43 8.36 0.68
CA VAL A 634 7.68 7.80 2.01
C VAL A 634 9.11 7.26 2.11
N PRO A 635 9.94 7.74 3.04
CA PRO A 635 11.24 7.13 3.31
C PRO A 635 11.07 5.79 4.02
N LEU A 636 11.85 4.79 3.61
CA LEU A 636 11.85 3.49 4.25
C LEU A 636 12.82 3.50 5.45
N VAL A 637 12.39 2.83 6.52
CA VAL A 637 13.16 2.60 7.74
C VAL A 637 13.68 1.17 7.72
N GLY A 638 14.93 0.97 8.13
CA GLY A 638 15.60 -0.33 8.10
C GLY A 638 17.10 -0.16 7.96
N HIS A 639 17.87 -1.15 8.40
CA HIS A 639 19.34 -1.06 8.35
C HIS A 639 19.87 -0.84 6.92
N HIS A 640 19.29 -1.54 5.94
CA HIS A 640 19.64 -1.38 4.53
C HIS A 640 19.03 -0.10 3.94
N ALA A 641 17.73 0.15 4.15
CA ALA A 641 17.02 1.33 3.65
C ALA A 641 17.58 2.68 4.12
N GLN A 642 18.01 2.80 5.38
CA GLN A 642 18.52 4.07 5.91
C GLN A 642 19.92 4.39 5.38
N ALA A 643 20.73 3.36 5.11
CA ALA A 643 22.05 3.52 4.53
C ALA A 643 21.99 3.99 3.06
N SER A 644 20.98 3.53 2.32
CA SER A 644 20.77 3.87 0.91
C SER A 644 19.82 5.05 0.66
N GLN A 645 19.17 5.54 1.72
CA GLN A 645 18.11 6.55 1.65
C GLN A 645 16.93 6.09 0.76
N SER A 646 16.54 4.82 0.88
CA SER A 646 15.42 4.23 0.14
C SER A 646 14.13 5.02 0.34
N LYS A 647 13.39 5.26 -0.75
CA LYS A 647 12.06 5.89 -0.71
C LYS A 647 11.09 5.20 -1.64
N LEU A 648 9.81 5.25 -1.28
CA LEU A 648 8.70 4.73 -2.06
C LEU A 648 7.76 5.89 -2.43
N GLN A 649 7.29 5.92 -3.68
CA GLN A 649 6.28 6.88 -4.13
C GLN A 649 4.92 6.18 -4.29
N LEU A 650 3.93 6.69 -3.56
CA LEU A 650 2.59 6.15 -3.44
C LEU A 650 1.55 7.26 -3.68
N ARG A 651 0.39 6.90 -4.21
CA ARG A 651 -0.81 7.74 -4.16
C ARG A 651 -1.92 6.98 -3.47
N ILE A 652 -2.45 7.51 -2.39
CA ILE A 652 -3.39 6.81 -1.52
C ILE A 652 -4.71 7.57 -1.52
N PHE A 653 -5.80 6.86 -1.79
CA PHE A 653 -7.16 7.36 -1.76
C PHE A 653 -7.96 6.54 -0.75
N LEU A 654 -8.59 7.23 0.20
CA LEU A 654 -9.45 6.63 1.20
C LEU A 654 -10.87 7.19 1.03
N GLU A 655 -11.81 6.33 0.66
CA GLU A 655 -13.20 6.73 0.37
C GLU A 655 -14.18 6.00 1.28
N ASN A 656 -15.27 6.67 1.65
CA ASN A 656 -16.40 6.02 2.33
C ASN A 656 -17.60 6.00 1.38
N LYS A 657 -17.90 4.83 0.78
CA LYS A 657 -19.02 4.68 -0.16
C LYS A 657 -20.40 4.82 0.47
N ASN A 658 -20.51 4.76 1.80
CA ASN A 658 -21.77 4.80 2.54
C ASN A 658 -21.97 6.08 3.39
N GLY A 659 -21.00 6.99 3.38
CA GLY A 659 -21.10 8.30 4.03
C GLY A 659 -21.65 8.26 5.45
N VAL A 660 -22.83 8.86 5.66
CA VAL A 660 -23.48 9.07 6.95
C VAL A 660 -24.05 7.78 7.57
N GLU A 661 -24.40 6.77 6.78
CA GLU A 661 -24.96 5.50 7.28
C GLU A 661 -23.93 4.70 8.08
N THR A 662 -22.70 4.56 7.57
CA THR A 662 -21.60 3.88 8.28
C THR A 662 -21.32 4.53 9.64
N MET A 663 -21.45 5.86 9.72
CA MET A 663 -21.28 6.62 10.96
C MET A 663 -22.41 6.36 11.96
N LYS A 664 -23.66 6.26 11.50
CA LYS A 664 -24.81 5.90 12.35
C LYS A 664 -24.67 4.47 12.88
N ASP A 665 -24.23 3.54 12.03
CA ASP A 665 -24.02 2.15 12.41
C ASP A 665 -22.90 2.04 13.46
N TYR A 666 -21.78 2.71 13.25
CA TYR A 666 -20.69 2.81 14.23
C TYR A 666 -21.18 3.40 15.56
N LEU A 667 -21.92 4.52 15.53
CA LEU A 667 -22.47 5.12 16.73
C LEU A 667 -23.43 4.17 17.45
N SER A 668 -24.29 3.45 16.73
CA SER A 668 -25.22 2.48 17.31
C SER A 668 -24.49 1.32 18.00
N LYS A 669 -23.37 0.84 17.43
CA LYS A 669 -22.51 -0.20 18.01
C LYS A 669 -21.87 0.30 19.30
N VAL A 670 -21.27 1.49 19.27
CA VAL A 670 -20.68 2.10 20.46
C VAL A 670 -21.74 2.43 21.51
N GLU A 671 -22.95 2.83 21.13
CA GLU A 671 -24.06 3.09 22.05
C GLU A 671 -24.50 1.85 22.82
N LYS A 672 -24.55 0.69 22.15
CA LYS A 672 -24.84 -0.61 22.79
C LYS A 672 -23.79 -0.94 23.85
N GLU A 673 -22.51 -0.74 23.56
CA GLU A 673 -21.39 -1.01 24.47
C GLU A 673 -21.28 -0.01 25.62
N VAL A 674 -21.51 1.28 25.36
CA VAL A 674 -21.35 2.37 26.34
C VAL A 674 -22.58 2.54 27.23
N GLY A 675 -23.74 1.98 26.84
CA GLY A 675 -25.01 2.09 27.56
C GLY A 675 -25.54 3.54 27.64
N LYS A 676 -25.04 4.43 26.79
CA LYS A 676 -25.45 5.85 26.71
C LYS A 676 -25.51 6.28 25.25
N LYS A 677 -26.58 7.01 24.92
CA LYS A 677 -26.78 7.60 23.59
C LYS A 677 -25.66 8.59 23.25
N LEU A 678 -25.00 8.40 22.11
CA LEU A 678 -23.94 9.24 21.59
C LEU A 678 -24.50 10.03 20.40
N ASN A 679 -24.86 11.29 20.64
CA ASN A 679 -25.34 12.16 19.58
C ASN A 679 -24.17 12.76 18.80
N ILE A 680 -24.31 12.79 17.47
CA ILE A 680 -23.43 13.55 16.56
C ILE A 680 -23.39 15.00 17.04
N ARG A 681 -22.19 15.54 17.22
CA ARG A 681 -21.98 16.94 17.62
C ARG A 681 -22.29 17.87 16.45
N SER A 682 -22.58 19.15 16.75
CA SER A 682 -22.85 20.13 15.70
C SER A 682 -21.68 20.23 14.70
N PRO A 683 -21.94 20.43 13.40
CA PRO A 683 -20.90 20.53 12.38
C PRO A 683 -19.80 21.56 12.72
N GLN A 684 -20.20 22.67 13.36
CA GLN A 684 -19.28 23.71 13.81
C GLN A 684 -18.29 23.21 14.88
N LYS A 685 -18.77 22.45 15.87
CA LYS A 685 -17.89 21.84 16.89
C LYS A 685 -16.97 20.79 16.29
N ASN A 686 -17.48 20.02 15.33
CA ASN A 686 -16.69 19.01 14.64
C ASN A 686 -15.57 19.64 13.80
N SER A 687 -15.90 20.66 13.00
CA SER A 687 -14.93 21.42 12.22
C SER A 687 -13.87 22.09 13.10
N ALA A 688 -14.26 22.64 14.26
CA ALA A 688 -13.33 23.21 15.21
C ALA A 688 -12.37 22.15 15.79
N PHE A 689 -12.85 20.95 16.10
CA PHE A 689 -12.03 19.82 16.54
C PHE A 689 -11.05 19.36 15.46
N GLN A 690 -11.53 19.18 14.22
CA GLN A 690 -10.69 18.80 13.07
C GLN A 690 -9.57 19.83 12.84
N LYS A 691 -9.91 21.13 12.80
CA LYS A 691 -8.93 22.22 12.67
C LYS A 691 -7.96 22.28 13.85
N LEU A 692 -8.46 22.06 15.08
CA LEU A 692 -7.63 22.11 16.28
C LEU A 692 -6.52 21.06 16.25
N PHE A 693 -6.81 19.86 15.73
CA PHE A 693 -5.86 18.74 15.68
C PHE A 693 -5.25 18.49 14.30
N SER A 694 -5.61 19.27 13.29
CA SER A 694 -5.18 19.07 11.88
C SER A 694 -5.61 17.70 11.36
N LEU A 695 -6.86 17.31 11.65
CA LEU A 695 -7.41 16.00 11.30
C LEU A 695 -8.19 16.04 9.99
N PRO A 696 -8.24 14.91 9.27
CA PRO A 696 -9.04 14.75 8.06
C PRO A 696 -10.55 14.94 8.32
N HIS A 697 -11.31 15.31 7.28
CA HIS A 697 -12.75 15.65 7.36
C HIS A 697 -13.63 14.46 7.76
N GLU A 698 -13.11 13.26 7.53
CA GLU A 698 -13.66 11.96 7.89
C GLU A 698 -13.71 11.74 9.41
N GLU A 699 -12.83 12.41 10.18
CA GLU A 699 -12.75 12.23 11.63
C GLU A 699 -13.76 13.09 12.37
N PHE A 700 -14.54 12.49 13.26
CA PHE A 700 -15.58 13.20 13.99
C PHE A 700 -15.47 13.07 15.52
N LEU A 701 -15.80 14.16 16.20
CA LEU A 701 -15.77 14.26 17.65
C LEU A 701 -16.94 13.49 18.27
N LEU A 702 -16.62 12.43 19.01
CA LEU A 702 -17.60 11.68 19.82
C LEU A 702 -17.88 12.44 21.12
N LYS A 703 -16.83 12.78 21.87
CA LYS A 703 -16.97 13.38 23.21
C LYS A 703 -15.79 14.25 23.61
N GLU A 704 -16.09 15.30 24.38
CA GLU A 704 -15.10 16.15 25.03
C GLU A 704 -15.27 16.07 26.56
N TYR A 705 -14.16 16.00 27.28
CA TYR A 705 -14.12 15.96 28.74
C TYR A 705 -13.10 16.97 29.26
N THR A 706 -13.52 17.84 30.18
CA THR A 706 -12.58 18.68 30.94
C THR A 706 -11.84 17.81 31.94
N CYS A 707 -10.51 17.91 31.96
CA CYS A 707 -9.66 17.14 32.86
C CYS A 707 -8.33 17.86 33.13
N TYR A 708 -7.56 17.32 34.06
CA TYR A 708 -6.18 17.73 34.30
C TYR A 708 -5.22 16.66 33.81
N LEU A 709 -4.20 17.07 33.06
CA LEU A 709 -3.07 16.24 32.68
C LEU A 709 -1.96 16.42 33.71
N LYS A 710 -1.58 15.34 34.39
CA LYS A 710 -0.53 15.36 35.41
C LYS A 710 0.85 15.24 34.75
N ARG A 711 1.61 16.33 34.77
CA ARG A 711 3.03 16.42 34.34
C ARG A 711 3.90 16.85 35.54
N LYS A 712 5.04 17.52 35.29
CA LYS A 712 5.79 18.23 36.35
C LYS A 712 4.92 19.27 37.07
N LEU A 713 4.12 20.01 36.30
CA LEU A 713 3.04 20.87 36.78
C LEU A 713 1.72 20.38 36.17
N PRO A 714 0.64 20.21 36.95
CA PRO A 714 -0.66 19.83 36.40
C PRO A 714 -1.19 20.89 35.44
N VAL A 715 -1.69 20.45 34.29
CA VAL A 715 -2.21 21.34 33.25
C VAL A 715 -3.70 21.04 33.06
N GLN A 716 -4.57 22.02 33.33
CA GLN A 716 -6.00 21.89 33.04
C GLN A 716 -6.23 21.99 31.53
N GLY A 717 -7.02 21.09 30.98
CA GLY A 717 -7.34 21.08 29.55
C GLY A 717 -8.57 20.26 29.24
N LYS A 718 -8.70 19.90 27.97
CA LYS A 718 -9.79 19.07 27.45
C LYS A 718 -9.22 17.84 26.76
N LEU A 719 -9.80 16.69 27.09
CA LEU A 719 -9.62 15.43 26.40
C LEU A 719 -10.73 15.29 25.36
N PHE A 720 -10.38 15.00 24.12
CA PHE A 720 -11.27 14.80 22.99
C PHE A 720 -11.16 13.35 22.54
N LEU A 721 -12.30 12.71 22.35
CA LEU A 721 -12.42 11.33 21.91
C LEU A 721 -13.09 11.30 20.55
N SER A 722 -12.51 10.56 19.61
CA SER A 722 -13.08 10.30 18.30
C SER A 722 -12.94 8.80 17.96
N ALA A 723 -13.34 8.40 16.76
CA ALA A 723 -13.33 6.98 16.37
C ALA A 723 -11.91 6.38 16.36
N ARG A 724 -10.90 7.15 15.95
CA ARG A 724 -9.51 6.65 15.81
C ARG A 724 -8.53 7.16 16.86
N ILE A 725 -8.82 8.28 17.55
CA ILE A 725 -7.87 8.92 18.46
C ILE A 725 -8.40 9.31 19.83
N VAL A 726 -7.45 9.41 20.76
CA VAL A 726 -7.53 10.17 22.00
C VAL A 726 -6.65 11.40 21.87
N ALA A 727 -7.22 12.59 22.05
CA ALA A 727 -6.51 13.85 21.88
C ALA A 727 -6.63 14.77 23.09
N PHE A 728 -5.60 15.54 23.40
CA PHE A 728 -5.59 16.49 24.51
C PHE A 728 -5.18 17.88 24.04
N HIS A 729 -5.91 18.90 24.50
CA HIS A 729 -5.56 20.30 24.28
C HIS A 729 -5.73 21.13 25.56
N SER A 730 -4.74 21.97 25.83
CA SER A 730 -4.78 23.01 26.85
C SER A 730 -4.15 24.30 26.31
N ASN A 731 -4.69 25.43 26.75
CA ASN A 731 -4.15 26.77 26.53
C ASN A 731 -4.26 27.55 27.84
N LEU A 732 -3.21 27.50 28.66
CA LEU A 732 -3.13 28.20 29.95
C LEU A 732 -1.94 29.16 29.92
N PHE A 733 -2.18 30.43 30.23
CA PHE A 733 -1.16 31.49 30.25
C PHE A 733 -0.33 31.60 28.95
N GLY A 734 -0.95 31.35 27.80
CA GLY A 734 -0.28 31.36 26.49
C GLY A 734 0.55 30.09 26.19
N HIS A 735 0.74 29.20 27.16
CA HIS A 735 1.37 27.90 26.94
C HIS A 735 0.35 26.90 26.39
N LYS A 736 0.53 26.52 25.13
CA LYS A 736 -0.30 25.54 24.44
C LYS A 736 0.30 24.14 24.59
N THR A 737 -0.46 23.22 25.18
CA THR A 737 -0.14 21.78 25.17
C THR A 737 -1.15 21.08 24.27
N LYS A 738 -0.69 20.46 23.19
CA LYS A 738 -1.52 19.76 22.21
C LYS A 738 -0.84 18.44 21.82
N PHE A 739 -1.57 17.34 21.83
CA PHE A 739 -1.14 16.05 21.28
C PHE A 739 -2.33 15.12 21.06
N TYR A 740 -2.14 14.05 20.29
CA TYR A 740 -3.06 12.92 20.19
C TYR A 740 -2.29 11.62 19.99
N PHE A 741 -2.94 10.49 20.26
CA PHE A 741 -2.44 9.15 19.93
C PHE A 741 -3.61 8.25 19.50
N LEU A 742 -3.31 7.19 18.74
CA LEU A 742 -4.32 6.25 18.25
C LEU A 742 -4.83 5.36 19.40
N TRP A 743 -6.08 4.89 19.31
CA TRP A 743 -6.57 3.85 20.22
C TRP A 743 -5.73 2.56 20.12
N GLU A 744 -5.22 2.25 18.92
CA GLU A 744 -4.38 1.08 18.61
C GLU A 744 -2.97 1.16 19.23
N ASP A 745 -2.51 2.38 19.57
CA ASP A 745 -1.21 2.61 20.22
C ASP A 745 -1.23 2.34 21.72
N ILE A 746 -2.42 2.20 22.32
CA ILE A 746 -2.59 1.96 23.75
C ILE A 746 -2.30 0.50 24.05
N ASP A 747 -1.39 0.27 24.99
CA ASP A 747 -1.06 -1.04 25.55
C ASP A 747 -2.03 -1.42 26.69
N ASP A 748 -2.33 -0.44 27.56
CA ASP A 748 -3.20 -0.64 28.73
C ASP A 748 -3.84 0.66 29.24
N ILE A 749 -5.00 0.54 29.89
CA ILE A 749 -5.70 1.63 30.59
C ILE A 749 -6.04 1.19 32.01
N GLN A 750 -5.49 1.89 33.00
CA GLN A 750 -5.69 1.58 34.42
C GLN A 750 -6.36 2.72 35.17
N VAL A 751 -7.26 2.39 36.09
CA VAL A 751 -7.82 3.34 37.06
C VAL A 751 -7.07 3.18 38.37
N LEU A 752 -6.37 4.22 38.78
CA LEU A 752 -5.64 4.26 40.05
C LEU A 752 -6.49 4.93 41.14
N PRO A 753 -6.51 4.38 42.36
CA PRO A 753 -7.32 4.89 43.45
C PRO A 753 -6.85 6.29 43.89
N PRO A 754 -7.74 7.06 44.55
CA PRO A 754 -7.38 8.37 45.10
C PRO A 754 -6.23 8.27 46.10
N THR A 755 -5.24 9.15 45.97
CA THR A 755 -4.11 9.27 46.90
C THR A 755 -3.96 10.72 47.36
N LEU A 756 -3.21 10.94 48.45
CA LEU A 756 -2.86 12.31 48.90
C LEU A 756 -2.16 13.10 47.78
N ALA A 757 -1.32 12.42 46.98
CA ALA A 757 -0.63 13.00 45.82
C ALA A 757 -1.56 13.27 44.61
N SER A 758 -2.83 12.88 44.66
CA SER A 758 -3.86 13.20 43.66
C SER A 758 -5.00 14.07 44.23
N LEU A 759 -4.80 14.65 45.43
CA LEU A 759 -5.77 15.53 46.10
C LEU A 759 -7.15 14.85 46.27
N GLY A 760 -7.16 13.55 46.54
CA GLY A 760 -8.42 12.80 46.76
C GLY A 760 -9.24 12.52 45.49
N SER A 761 -8.70 12.81 44.30
CA SER A 761 -9.33 12.43 43.01
C SER A 761 -8.72 11.14 42.45
N PRO A 762 -9.52 10.23 41.87
CA PRO A 762 -9.01 9.08 41.13
C PRO A 762 -8.27 9.50 39.85
N LEU A 763 -7.37 8.63 39.37
CA LEU A 763 -6.45 8.86 38.25
C LEU A 763 -6.69 7.84 37.14
N LEU A 764 -6.80 8.30 35.91
CA LEU A 764 -6.84 7.44 34.71
C LEU A 764 -5.43 7.42 34.09
N LEU A 765 -4.79 6.26 34.12
CA LEU A 765 -3.49 6.00 33.51
C LEU A 765 -3.69 5.35 32.14
N ILE A 766 -3.12 5.97 31.10
CA ILE A 766 -3.04 5.39 29.76
C ILE A 766 -1.58 5.09 29.46
N ILE A 767 -1.28 3.84 29.11
CA ILE A 767 0.06 3.35 28.80
C ILE A 767 0.12 3.08 27.30
N LEU A 768 1.04 3.74 26.60
CA LEU A 768 1.26 3.48 25.17
C LEU A 768 2.28 2.36 24.95
N LYS A 769 2.10 1.58 23.88
CA LYS A 769 3.04 0.57 23.41
C LYS A 769 4.42 1.21 23.16
N LYS A 770 5.48 0.40 23.27
CA LYS A 770 6.87 0.89 23.10
C LYS A 770 7.04 1.54 21.72
N ASN A 771 7.69 2.70 21.68
CA ASN A 771 7.93 3.51 20.48
C ASN A 771 6.67 4.05 19.76
N ARG A 772 5.47 3.91 20.34
CA ARG A 772 4.23 4.51 19.79
C ARG A 772 3.93 5.86 20.43
N GLY A 773 3.17 6.71 19.74
CA GLY A 773 2.77 8.03 20.23
C GLY A 773 3.94 8.97 20.55
N LEU A 774 5.07 8.87 19.83
CA LEU A 774 6.26 9.71 20.06
C LEU A 774 5.97 11.20 19.96
N ASP A 775 5.06 11.61 19.08
CA ASP A 775 4.61 13.00 18.93
C ASP A 775 3.82 13.49 20.14
N ALA A 776 3.33 12.58 21.00
CA ALA A 776 2.67 12.90 22.26
C ALA A 776 3.62 12.82 23.47
N LYS A 777 4.92 12.53 23.27
CA LYS A 777 5.89 12.33 24.36
C LYS A 777 5.99 13.52 25.31
N HIS A 778 5.84 14.76 24.80
CA HIS A 778 5.85 15.95 25.66
C HIS A 778 4.67 15.97 26.64
N GLY A 779 3.55 15.32 26.32
CA GLY A 779 2.39 15.18 27.20
C GLY A 779 2.56 14.13 28.30
N ALA A 780 3.46 13.15 28.11
CA ALA A 780 3.68 12.07 29.07
C ALA A 780 4.33 12.57 30.36
N LYS A 781 3.98 11.95 31.49
CA LYS A 781 4.57 12.27 32.80
C LYS A 781 5.93 11.58 32.97
N SER A 782 6.00 10.33 32.54
CA SER A 782 7.16 9.44 32.67
C SER A 782 7.18 8.45 31.52
N GLN A 783 8.32 7.79 31.38
CA GLN A 783 8.54 6.66 30.50
C GLN A 783 9.04 5.50 31.38
N ASP A 784 8.59 4.27 31.13
CA ASP A 784 9.12 3.10 31.86
C ASP A 784 10.49 2.66 31.34
N GLU A 785 11.13 1.71 32.03
CA GLU A 785 12.44 1.16 31.65
C GLU A 785 12.44 0.50 30.25
N ALA A 786 11.27 0.06 29.78
CA ALA A 786 11.09 -0.53 28.46
C ALA A 786 10.87 0.50 27.35
N GLY A 787 10.64 1.77 27.70
CA GLY A 787 10.43 2.85 26.75
C GLY A 787 8.95 3.19 26.45
N ARG A 788 7.98 2.69 27.21
CA ARG A 788 6.54 2.99 27.09
C ARG A 788 6.17 4.31 27.75
N LEU A 789 5.30 5.10 27.12
CA LEU A 789 4.89 6.43 27.59
C LEU A 789 3.66 6.35 28.50
N TRP A 790 3.70 7.05 29.64
CA TRP A 790 2.63 7.05 30.63
C TRP A 790 1.92 8.41 30.72
N PHE A 791 0.60 8.40 30.52
CA PHE A 791 -0.26 9.58 30.58
C PHE A 791 -1.24 9.46 31.74
N TYR A 792 -1.28 10.49 32.58
CA TYR A 792 -2.11 10.52 33.78
C TYR A 792 -3.15 11.64 33.67
N PHE A 793 -4.43 11.26 33.64
CA PHE A 793 -5.56 12.19 33.62
C PHE A 793 -6.33 12.14 34.95
N GLN A 794 -6.72 13.29 35.48
CA GLN A 794 -7.46 13.38 36.75
C GLN A 794 -8.57 14.44 36.68
N SER A 795 -9.43 14.43 37.71
CA SER A 795 -10.45 15.46 37.95
C SER A 795 -11.45 15.62 36.81
N PHE A 796 -11.95 14.50 36.29
CA PHE A 796 -13.10 14.49 35.38
C PHE A 796 -14.38 14.85 36.15
N VAL A 797 -15.29 15.59 35.51
CA VAL A 797 -16.60 15.99 36.09
C VAL A 797 -17.41 14.77 36.55
N SER A 798 -17.35 13.66 35.81
CA SER A 798 -17.90 12.37 36.21
C SER A 798 -16.87 11.30 35.89
N PHE A 799 -16.02 10.97 36.85
CA PHE A 799 -14.88 10.07 36.65
C PHE A 799 -15.33 8.69 36.16
N ASP A 800 -16.24 8.02 36.87
CA ASP A 800 -16.65 6.65 36.56
C ASP A 800 -17.42 6.52 35.24
N ALA A 801 -18.16 7.56 34.84
CA ALA A 801 -18.81 7.56 33.53
C ALA A 801 -17.79 7.79 32.40
N THR A 802 -16.77 8.60 32.65
CA THR A 802 -15.74 8.94 31.67
C THR A 802 -14.77 7.79 31.46
N SER A 803 -14.25 7.21 32.54
CA SER A 803 -13.35 6.06 32.49
C SER A 803 -14.00 4.87 31.79
N ARG A 804 -15.27 4.56 32.09
CA ARG A 804 -16.04 3.52 31.38
C ARG A 804 -16.19 3.80 29.89
N THR A 805 -16.47 5.05 29.51
CA THR A 805 -16.60 5.41 28.07
C THR A 805 -15.26 5.24 27.35
N ILE A 806 -14.15 5.68 27.95
CA ILE A 806 -12.81 5.56 27.36
C ILE A 806 -12.40 4.09 27.25
N MET A 807 -12.62 3.29 28.29
CA MET A 807 -12.32 1.86 28.28
C MET A 807 -13.18 1.09 27.27
N ALA A 808 -14.47 1.42 27.15
CA ALA A 808 -15.36 0.80 26.16
C ALA A 808 -14.89 1.10 24.73
N LEU A 809 -14.60 2.37 24.41
CA LEU A 809 -14.08 2.76 23.10
C LEU A 809 -12.76 2.06 22.75
N TRP A 810 -11.84 1.96 23.72
CA TRP A 810 -10.59 1.24 23.55
C TRP A 810 -10.83 -0.26 23.30
N LYS A 811 -11.67 -0.92 24.12
CA LYS A 811 -12.01 -2.35 23.98
C LYS A 811 -12.69 -2.66 22.65
N THR A 812 -13.67 -1.87 22.22
CA THR A 812 -14.36 -2.07 20.93
C THR A 812 -13.38 -2.03 19.76
N ARG A 813 -12.35 -1.19 19.84
CA ARG A 813 -11.36 -1.04 18.77
C ARG A 813 -10.25 -2.10 18.82
N THR A 814 -9.81 -2.53 20.00
CA THR A 814 -8.83 -3.62 20.12
C THR A 814 -9.44 -4.97 19.78
N LEU A 815 -10.67 -5.24 20.25
CA LEU A 815 -11.40 -6.47 19.92
C LEU A 815 -11.72 -6.57 18.43
N SER A 816 -11.98 -5.46 17.73
CA SER A 816 -12.21 -5.52 16.28
C SER A 816 -10.94 -5.85 15.50
N VAL A 817 -9.75 -5.47 15.96
CA VAL A 817 -8.47 -5.86 15.33
C VAL A 817 -8.17 -7.34 15.58
N ASP A 818 -8.35 -7.82 16.82
CA ASP A 818 -8.09 -9.21 17.18
C ASP A 818 -9.12 -10.17 16.55
N HIS A 819 -10.41 -9.81 16.55
CA HIS A 819 -11.49 -10.55 15.91
C HIS A 819 -11.41 -10.50 14.37
N ARG A 820 -10.81 -9.46 13.77
CA ARG A 820 -10.57 -9.41 12.31
C ARG A 820 -9.35 -10.22 11.88
N ALA A 821 -8.35 -10.33 12.76
CA ALA A 821 -7.25 -11.24 12.54
C ALA A 821 -7.70 -12.72 12.68
N GLN A 822 -8.76 -12.98 13.47
CA GLN A 822 -9.47 -14.26 13.52
C GLN A 822 -10.38 -14.47 12.29
N ILE A 823 -11.19 -13.48 11.88
CA ILE A 823 -12.04 -13.58 10.67
C ILE A 823 -11.21 -13.79 9.39
N ALA A 824 -10.03 -13.18 9.27
CA ALA A 824 -9.15 -13.43 8.12
C ALA A 824 -8.64 -14.89 8.07
N GLU A 825 -8.64 -15.61 9.20
CA GLU A 825 -8.37 -17.05 9.27
C GLU A 825 -9.65 -17.89 9.17
N GLU A 826 -10.80 -17.41 9.67
CA GLU A 826 -12.09 -18.12 9.70
C GLU A 826 -12.95 -17.97 8.42
N GLU A 827 -12.88 -16.85 7.68
CA GLU A 827 -13.58 -16.67 6.38
C GLU A 827 -13.03 -17.62 5.30
N GLN A 828 -11.92 -18.30 5.57
CA GLN A 828 -11.32 -19.31 4.71
C GLN A 828 -11.74 -20.73 5.06
N ASP A 829 -12.30 -20.95 6.24
CA ASP A 829 -12.84 -22.24 6.71
C ASP A 829 -14.30 -22.48 6.27
N ALA A 830 -14.94 -21.51 5.60
CA ALA A 830 -16.32 -21.62 5.11
C ALA A 830 -16.46 -22.19 3.68
N ALA A 831 -15.35 -22.53 3.02
CA ALA A 831 -15.36 -23.30 1.77
C ALA A 831 -15.09 -24.78 2.08
N ASP A 832 -15.89 -25.67 1.48
CA ASP A 832 -15.71 -27.13 1.59
C ASP A 832 -14.21 -27.50 1.38
N PRO A 833 -13.51 -28.12 2.37
CA PRO A 833 -12.05 -28.31 2.36
C PRO A 833 -11.49 -29.07 1.14
N PHE A 834 -12.36 -29.62 0.31
CA PHE A 834 -12.03 -30.50 -0.80
C PHE A 834 -12.38 -29.97 -2.20
N VAL A 835 -12.75 -28.69 -2.36
CA VAL A 835 -13.08 -28.15 -3.69
C VAL A 835 -11.80 -27.79 -4.46
N LEU A 836 -11.35 -28.71 -5.31
CA LEU A 836 -10.38 -28.44 -6.38
C LEU A 836 -11.14 -27.99 -7.66
N PRO A 837 -10.68 -26.96 -8.38
CA PRO A 837 -11.22 -26.62 -9.71
C PRO A 837 -11.14 -27.82 -10.68
N GLU A 838 -12.14 -27.97 -11.56
CA GLU A 838 -12.46 -29.15 -12.40
C GLU A 838 -11.35 -29.69 -13.35
N ASP A 839 -10.11 -29.22 -13.30
CA ASP A 839 -9.01 -29.69 -14.16
C ASP A 839 -8.14 -30.78 -13.49
N THR A 840 -8.76 -31.83 -12.96
CA THR A 840 -8.03 -33.06 -12.55
C THR A 840 -7.73 -33.95 -13.76
N ALA A 841 -6.77 -33.55 -14.58
CA ALA A 841 -6.14 -34.47 -15.50
C ALA A 841 -5.21 -35.41 -14.72
N VAL A 842 -5.55 -36.71 -14.67
CA VAL A 842 -4.71 -37.80 -14.18
C VAL A 842 -3.34 -37.71 -14.86
N VAL A 843 -2.25 -37.76 -14.08
CA VAL A 843 -0.89 -37.84 -14.63
C VAL A 843 -0.81 -39.11 -15.47
N SER A 844 -0.75 -38.95 -16.80
CA SER A 844 -0.54 -40.07 -17.71
C SER A 844 0.91 -40.56 -17.59
N ASP A 845 1.19 -41.84 -17.83
CA ASP A 845 2.57 -42.37 -17.80
C ASP A 845 3.50 -41.66 -18.81
N ALA A 846 2.96 -41.00 -19.84
CA ALA A 846 3.73 -40.16 -20.76
C ALA A 846 4.34 -38.91 -20.08
N ASP A 847 3.71 -38.38 -19.02
CA ASP A 847 4.21 -37.23 -18.26
C ASP A 847 5.31 -37.58 -17.25
N ALA A 848 5.50 -38.87 -16.93
CA ALA A 848 6.53 -39.36 -16.00
C ALA A 848 7.95 -39.10 -16.51
N SER A 849 8.15 -39.17 -17.83
CA SER A 849 9.43 -38.91 -18.51
C SER A 849 9.93 -37.46 -18.37
N LYS A 850 9.06 -36.53 -17.95
CA LYS A 850 9.36 -35.09 -17.76
C LYS A 850 9.50 -34.69 -16.29
N MET A 851 9.45 -35.64 -15.34
CA MET A 851 9.60 -35.34 -13.91
C MET A 851 11.07 -35.37 -13.48
N SER A 852 11.44 -34.49 -12.55
CA SER A 852 12.80 -34.44 -12.01
C SER A 852 12.90 -35.28 -10.73
N LYS A 853 13.86 -36.18 -10.65
CA LYS A 853 14.14 -36.96 -9.43
C LYS A 853 14.67 -36.03 -8.33
N VAL A 854 13.97 -35.92 -7.20
CA VAL A 854 14.29 -34.98 -6.11
C VAL A 854 14.81 -35.65 -4.86
N TYR A 855 14.43 -36.90 -4.60
CA TYR A 855 14.80 -37.62 -3.39
C TYR A 855 14.91 -39.12 -3.65
N THR A 856 15.80 -39.79 -2.93
CA THR A 856 15.95 -41.25 -2.93
C THR A 856 16.46 -41.71 -1.58
N CYS A 857 15.83 -42.73 -1.03
CA CYS A 857 16.29 -43.38 0.19
C CYS A 857 16.14 -44.89 0.09
N ASP A 858 17.09 -45.60 0.68
CA ASP A 858 17.00 -47.03 0.94
C ASP A 858 16.52 -47.19 2.40
N LEU A 859 15.45 -47.96 2.58
CA LEU A 859 14.76 -48.14 3.85
C LEU A 859 14.90 -49.59 4.31
N PRO A 860 15.31 -49.86 5.57
CA PRO A 860 15.48 -51.21 6.11
C PRO A 860 14.14 -51.82 6.54
N CYS A 861 13.10 -51.64 5.72
CA CYS A 861 11.72 -52.02 6.01
C CYS A 861 11.07 -52.62 4.77
N ASP A 862 10.03 -53.42 4.95
CA ASP A 862 9.20 -53.88 3.84
C ASP A 862 8.37 -52.74 3.23
N VAL A 863 7.89 -52.96 2.00
CA VAL A 863 7.10 -51.97 1.27
C VAL A 863 5.81 -51.62 2.01
N GLU A 864 5.19 -52.58 2.71
CA GLU A 864 3.95 -52.37 3.45
C GLU A 864 4.13 -51.41 4.63
N LEU A 865 5.24 -51.50 5.37
CA LEU A 865 5.53 -50.57 6.47
C LEU A 865 5.79 -49.16 5.95
N VAL A 866 6.49 -49.00 4.82
CA VAL A 866 6.70 -47.69 4.19
C VAL A 866 5.38 -47.07 3.75
N MET A 867 4.46 -47.88 3.21
CA MET A 867 3.15 -47.41 2.81
C MET A 867 2.24 -46.98 3.98
N LYS A 868 2.58 -47.29 5.24
CA LYS A 868 1.86 -46.77 6.41
C LYS A 868 1.97 -45.25 6.56
N ILE A 869 3.01 -44.62 6.01
CA ILE A 869 3.13 -43.16 5.94
C ILE A 869 2.01 -42.55 5.08
N PHE A 870 1.37 -43.34 4.21
CA PHE A 870 0.24 -42.93 3.37
C PHE A 870 -1.06 -43.69 3.73
N GLY A 871 -1.11 -44.31 4.92
CA GLY A 871 -2.18 -45.23 5.31
C GLY A 871 -3.44 -44.58 5.88
N GLY A 872 -3.37 -43.30 6.28
CA GLY A 872 -4.41 -42.57 7.02
C GLY A 872 -4.38 -42.87 8.53
N GLY A 873 -3.34 -43.55 9.01
CA GLY A 873 -3.22 -44.01 10.40
C GLY A 873 -2.52 -43.01 11.32
N GLU A 874 -2.37 -43.39 12.60
CA GLU A 874 -1.73 -42.55 13.61
C GLU A 874 -0.26 -42.22 13.30
N MET A 875 0.46 -43.15 12.65
CA MET A 875 1.85 -42.95 12.22
C MET A 875 1.96 -41.84 11.16
N GLU A 876 1.11 -41.85 10.13
CA GLU A 876 1.06 -40.77 9.14
C GLU A 876 0.81 -39.43 9.82
N ARG A 877 -0.23 -39.35 10.66
CA ARG A 877 -0.56 -38.11 11.38
C ARG A 877 0.59 -37.61 12.26
N LYS A 878 1.23 -38.48 13.04
CA LYS A 878 2.38 -38.13 13.90
C LYS A 878 3.56 -37.61 13.10
N ILE A 879 3.92 -38.28 12.01
CA ILE A 879 5.03 -37.86 11.13
C ILE A 879 4.70 -36.52 10.49
N MET A 880 3.47 -36.34 9.99
CA MET A 880 3.06 -35.12 9.31
C MET A 880 2.99 -33.92 10.28
N GLU A 881 2.43 -34.11 11.49
CA GLU A 881 2.45 -33.10 12.56
C GLU A 881 3.88 -32.68 12.94
N LYS A 882 4.79 -33.65 13.15
CA LYS A 882 6.20 -33.37 13.47
C LYS A 882 6.97 -32.74 12.31
N SER A 883 6.56 -33.02 11.06
CA SER A 883 7.13 -32.38 9.86
C SER A 883 6.63 -30.95 9.64
N GLY A 884 5.72 -30.45 10.49
CA GLY A 884 5.22 -29.07 10.46
C GLY A 884 3.87 -28.88 9.75
N CYS A 885 3.08 -29.94 9.59
CA CYS A 885 1.71 -29.86 9.09
C CYS A 885 0.73 -29.76 10.27
N LEU A 886 0.06 -28.62 10.40
CA LEU A 886 -0.99 -28.38 11.40
C LEU A 886 -2.35 -28.82 10.85
N SER A 887 -3.26 -29.22 11.75
CA SER A 887 -4.63 -29.63 11.40
C SER A 887 -4.69 -30.63 10.24
N TYR A 888 -3.89 -31.71 10.33
CA TYR A 888 -3.76 -32.69 9.26
C TYR A 888 -4.98 -33.62 9.19
N GLU A 889 -5.76 -33.48 8.11
CA GLU A 889 -6.98 -34.25 7.86
C GLU A 889 -6.87 -35.08 6.58
N THR A 890 -7.41 -36.30 6.60
CA THR A 890 -7.36 -37.24 5.47
C THR A 890 -8.68 -37.97 5.28
N THR A 891 -9.09 -38.16 4.03
CA THR A 891 -10.20 -39.06 3.69
C THR A 891 -9.74 -40.51 3.63
N THR A 892 -10.69 -41.45 3.72
CA THR A 892 -10.41 -42.87 3.44
C THR A 892 -10.07 -43.10 1.98
N TRP A 893 -9.33 -44.18 1.69
CA TRP A 893 -9.01 -44.59 0.32
C TRP A 893 -10.26 -45.12 -0.40
N GLU A 894 -10.58 -44.54 -1.56
CA GLU A 894 -11.70 -44.95 -2.42
C GLU A 894 -11.18 -45.61 -3.70
N SER A 895 -11.81 -46.70 -4.14
CA SER A 895 -11.44 -47.41 -5.37
C SER A 895 -12.13 -46.79 -6.59
N LYS A 896 -11.38 -46.11 -7.48
CA LYS A 896 -11.92 -45.60 -8.76
C LYS A 896 -11.90 -46.64 -9.89
N LYS A 897 -10.88 -47.50 -9.91
CA LYS A 897 -10.67 -48.58 -10.89
C LYS A 897 -10.02 -49.78 -10.18
N PRO A 898 -10.09 -51.01 -10.72
CA PRO A 898 -9.41 -52.16 -10.13
C PRO A 898 -7.92 -51.87 -9.91
N GLY A 899 -7.46 -51.93 -8.66
CA GLY A 899 -6.07 -51.65 -8.28
C GLY A 899 -5.67 -50.17 -8.18
N VAL A 900 -6.56 -49.22 -8.48
CA VAL A 900 -6.28 -47.76 -8.37
C VAL A 900 -7.17 -47.12 -7.31
N TYR A 901 -6.53 -46.56 -6.29
CA TYR A 901 -7.20 -45.93 -5.16
C TYR A 901 -6.90 -44.44 -5.11
N GLU A 902 -7.87 -43.64 -4.69
CA GLU A 902 -7.74 -42.19 -4.54
C GLU A 902 -8.17 -41.74 -3.14
N ARG A 903 -7.53 -40.71 -2.61
CA ARG A 903 -7.94 -40.01 -1.38
C ARG A 903 -7.58 -38.54 -1.45
N ARG A 904 -8.15 -37.75 -0.55
CA ARG A 904 -7.85 -36.33 -0.40
C ARG A 904 -7.31 -36.03 0.99
N LEU A 905 -6.47 -34.99 1.06
CA LEU A 905 -5.84 -34.53 2.28
C LEU A 905 -5.93 -33.00 2.36
N SER A 906 -6.08 -32.50 3.58
CA SER A 906 -6.10 -31.07 3.89
C SER A 906 -5.21 -30.82 5.11
N TYR A 907 -4.34 -29.83 5.05
CA TYR A 907 -3.48 -29.42 6.17
C TYR A 907 -2.95 -28.00 5.99
N LYS A 908 -2.50 -27.35 7.08
CA LYS A 908 -1.87 -26.02 7.04
C LYS A 908 -0.38 -26.14 7.35
N TYR A 909 0.49 -25.46 6.60
CA TYR A 909 1.89 -25.34 7.01
C TYR A 909 2.02 -24.43 8.22
N ASN A 910 2.81 -24.86 9.20
CA ASN A 910 3.24 -23.96 10.26
C ASN A 910 4.24 -22.91 9.73
N HIS A 911 4.45 -21.84 10.49
CA HIS A 911 5.38 -20.75 10.10
C HIS A 911 6.85 -21.17 10.06
N TYR A 912 7.18 -22.38 10.53
CA TYR A 912 8.50 -22.97 10.36
C TYR A 912 8.71 -23.53 8.94
N VAL A 913 7.69 -24.18 8.36
CA VAL A 913 7.76 -24.77 7.01
C VAL A 913 7.53 -23.73 5.91
N SER A 914 6.60 -22.80 6.12
CA SER A 914 6.29 -21.70 5.20
C SER A 914 6.13 -20.42 6.00
N VAL A 915 6.94 -19.39 5.74
CA VAL A 915 6.85 -18.14 6.52
C VAL A 915 5.50 -17.45 6.33
N PHE A 916 4.84 -17.67 5.20
CA PHE A 916 3.51 -17.14 4.91
C PHE A 916 2.39 -17.87 5.68
N GLY A 917 2.69 -18.99 6.34
CA GLY A 917 1.67 -20.01 6.56
C GLY A 917 1.17 -20.54 5.21
N GLY A 918 0.15 -21.38 5.21
CA GLY A 918 -0.51 -21.73 3.95
C GLY A 918 -1.33 -22.99 4.06
N GLY A 919 -2.61 -22.90 3.65
CA GLY A 919 -3.45 -24.07 3.47
C GLY A 919 -2.91 -24.92 2.32
N VAL A 920 -3.04 -26.24 2.46
CA VAL A 920 -2.63 -27.21 1.46
C VAL A 920 -3.77 -28.16 1.24
N THR A 921 -4.26 -28.23 0.01
CA THR A 921 -5.16 -29.30 -0.40
C THR A 921 -4.44 -30.22 -1.36
N CYS A 922 -4.66 -31.51 -1.16
CA CYS A 922 -3.90 -32.55 -1.82
C CYS A 922 -4.81 -33.67 -2.32
N SER A 923 -4.58 -34.11 -3.56
CA SER A 923 -5.16 -35.35 -4.09
C SER A 923 -4.07 -36.39 -4.26
N GLN A 924 -4.28 -37.58 -3.68
CA GLN A 924 -3.36 -38.70 -3.75
C GLN A 924 -4.02 -39.87 -4.47
N GLN A 925 -3.30 -40.47 -5.42
CA GLN A 925 -3.70 -41.65 -6.15
C GLN A 925 -2.61 -42.70 -6.05
N LYS A 926 -2.94 -43.92 -5.59
CA LYS A 926 -2.00 -45.05 -5.56
C LYS A 926 -2.41 -46.16 -6.53
N SER A 927 -1.43 -46.79 -7.14
CA SER A 927 -1.56 -47.96 -8.02
C SER A 927 -0.39 -48.93 -7.79
N PRO A 928 -0.55 -50.23 -8.08
CA PRO A 928 0.58 -51.16 -8.08
C PRO A 928 1.61 -50.74 -9.13
N ALA A 929 2.89 -51.00 -8.84
CA ALA A 929 3.96 -50.79 -9.81
C ALA A 929 3.85 -51.83 -10.96
N PRO A 930 4.35 -51.54 -12.19
CA PRO A 930 4.22 -52.41 -13.36
C PRO A 930 4.74 -53.85 -13.19
N ASN A 931 5.60 -54.10 -12.19
CA ASN A 931 6.21 -55.39 -11.91
C ASN A 931 5.63 -56.07 -10.66
N ASP A 932 4.54 -55.57 -10.08
CA ASP A 932 3.93 -56.03 -8.80
C ASP A 932 4.84 -56.05 -7.55
N GLU A 933 6.09 -55.56 -7.66
CA GLU A 933 7.06 -55.47 -6.56
C GLU A 933 7.02 -54.13 -5.81
N GLY A 934 5.86 -53.47 -5.76
CA GLY A 934 5.70 -52.22 -5.01
C GLY A 934 4.51 -51.34 -5.39
N TRP A 935 4.55 -50.09 -4.94
CA TRP A 935 3.48 -49.10 -5.12
C TRP A 935 4.00 -47.83 -5.80
N ILE A 936 3.17 -47.27 -6.68
CA ILE A 936 3.32 -45.93 -7.23
C ILE A 936 2.24 -45.05 -6.61
N LEU A 937 2.65 -43.94 -6.00
CA LEU A 937 1.76 -42.94 -5.44
C LEU A 937 1.98 -41.62 -6.18
N ASN A 938 0.94 -41.12 -6.84
CA ASN A 938 0.92 -39.78 -7.44
C ASN A 938 0.18 -38.83 -6.49
N GLU A 939 0.78 -37.68 -6.26
CA GLU A 939 0.28 -36.66 -5.34
C GLU A 939 0.26 -35.31 -6.05
N ILE A 940 -0.89 -34.64 -6.05
CA ILE A 940 -1.07 -33.29 -6.59
C ILE A 940 -1.32 -32.35 -5.43
N VAL A 941 -0.36 -31.45 -5.20
CA VAL A 941 -0.39 -30.47 -4.12
C VAL A 941 -0.80 -29.12 -4.68
N ALA A 942 -1.90 -28.58 -4.13
CA ALA A 942 -2.34 -27.21 -4.31
C ALA A 942 -2.01 -26.42 -3.04
N LEU A 943 -1.25 -25.35 -3.21
CA LEU A 943 -0.94 -24.42 -2.13
C LEU A 943 -1.97 -23.31 -2.14
N HIS A 944 -2.32 -22.82 -0.96
CA HIS A 944 -3.19 -21.68 -0.72
C HIS A 944 -2.46 -20.69 0.19
N ASP A 945 -2.81 -19.41 0.08
CA ASP A 945 -2.27 -18.32 0.92
C ASP A 945 -0.75 -18.13 0.84
N VAL A 946 -0.16 -18.62 -0.25
CA VAL A 946 1.26 -18.47 -0.58
C VAL A 946 1.38 -17.62 -1.85
N PRO A 947 2.36 -16.69 -1.95
CA PRO A 947 2.54 -15.89 -3.15
C PRO A 947 2.65 -16.74 -4.42
N PHE A 948 1.85 -16.40 -5.43
CA PHE A 948 1.79 -17.08 -6.74
C PHE A 948 1.28 -18.53 -6.70
N ALA A 949 0.68 -18.98 -5.61
CA ALA A 949 0.21 -20.37 -5.47
C ALA A 949 -0.90 -20.77 -6.46
N ASP A 950 -1.65 -19.81 -6.98
CA ASP A 950 -2.63 -19.99 -8.05
C ASP A 950 -2.00 -20.16 -9.45
N HIS A 951 -0.71 -19.85 -9.61
CA HIS A 951 0.00 -19.92 -10.89
C HIS A 951 0.58 -21.31 -11.18
N PHE A 952 0.65 -22.20 -10.18
CA PHE A 952 1.23 -23.52 -10.35
C PHE A 952 0.59 -24.60 -9.47
N ARG A 953 0.84 -25.87 -9.82
CA ARG A 953 0.56 -27.04 -9.00
C ARG A 953 1.82 -27.88 -8.88
N VAL A 954 2.07 -28.46 -7.71
CA VAL A 954 3.23 -29.34 -7.49
C VAL A 954 2.76 -30.78 -7.62
N HIS A 955 3.34 -31.51 -8.57
CA HIS A 955 3.08 -32.92 -8.79
C HIS A 955 4.24 -33.71 -8.23
N LEU A 956 3.95 -34.65 -7.33
CA LEU A 956 4.89 -35.59 -6.74
C LEU A 956 4.53 -37.00 -7.19
N ARG A 957 5.53 -37.81 -7.48
CA ARG A 957 5.39 -39.24 -7.79
C ARG A 957 6.37 -40.01 -6.91
N TYR A 958 5.84 -40.81 -6.00
CA TYR A 958 6.61 -41.71 -5.15
C TYR A 958 6.58 -43.11 -5.77
N GLU A 959 7.75 -43.67 -5.99
CA GLU A 959 7.92 -45.06 -6.39
C GLU A 959 8.57 -45.83 -5.24
N VAL A 960 7.78 -46.67 -4.58
CA VAL A 960 8.27 -47.53 -3.49
C VAL A 960 8.39 -48.94 -4.06
N LYS A 961 9.62 -49.44 -4.17
CA LYS A 961 9.95 -50.76 -4.74
C LYS A 961 10.71 -51.60 -3.72
N LYS A 962 10.64 -52.92 -3.84
CA LYS A 962 11.50 -53.81 -3.08
C LYS A 962 12.96 -53.66 -3.52
N ALA A 963 13.88 -53.57 -2.57
CA ALA A 963 15.32 -53.46 -2.84
C ALA A 963 15.95 -54.86 -2.73
N GLY A 964 16.24 -55.50 -3.88
CA GLY A 964 16.89 -56.81 -3.93
C GLY A 964 15.97 -58.02 -3.66
N GLY A 965 16.55 -59.23 -3.65
CA GLY A 965 15.80 -60.49 -3.51
C GLY A 965 15.17 -60.72 -2.11
N ASP A 966 15.75 -60.12 -1.06
CA ASP A 966 15.28 -60.27 0.32
C ASP A 966 14.09 -59.35 0.64
N CYS A 967 13.03 -59.90 1.25
CA CYS A 967 11.76 -59.21 1.60
C CYS A 967 11.85 -58.08 2.64
N LYS A 968 13.05 -57.65 3.06
CA LYS A 968 13.23 -56.76 4.23
C LYS A 968 13.74 -55.36 3.91
N THR A 969 14.07 -55.07 2.66
CA THR A 969 14.60 -53.77 2.25
C THR A 969 13.75 -53.19 1.13
N SER A 970 13.46 -51.90 1.20
CA SER A 970 12.68 -51.17 0.20
C SER A 970 13.44 -49.92 -0.23
N LYS A 971 13.21 -49.51 -1.47
CA LYS A 971 13.77 -48.29 -2.05
C LYS A 971 12.63 -47.36 -2.38
N CYS A 972 12.70 -46.12 -1.89
CA CYS A 972 11.74 -45.08 -2.23
C CYS A 972 12.43 -44.03 -3.11
N GLU A 973 11.88 -43.79 -4.29
CA GLU A 973 12.31 -42.73 -5.19
C GLU A 973 11.18 -41.72 -5.38
N VAL A 974 11.47 -40.43 -5.22
CA VAL A 974 10.49 -39.36 -5.34
C VAL A 974 10.85 -38.45 -6.50
N TYR A 975 9.89 -38.24 -7.38
CA TYR A 975 9.96 -37.39 -8.55
C TYR A 975 9.03 -36.19 -8.37
N LEU A 976 9.48 -35.00 -8.78
CA LEU A 976 8.73 -33.76 -8.65
C LEU A 976 8.64 -33.07 -10.01
N LYS A 977 7.47 -32.55 -10.33
CA LYS A 977 7.21 -31.69 -11.49
C LYS A 977 6.31 -30.54 -11.08
N ILE A 978 6.64 -29.34 -11.53
CA ILE A 978 5.82 -28.15 -11.33
C ILE A 978 5.01 -27.94 -12.59
N ARG A 979 3.68 -27.97 -12.47
CA ARG A 979 2.76 -27.67 -13.56
C ARG A 979 2.35 -26.22 -13.46
N TRP A 980 2.83 -25.41 -14.40
CA TRP A 980 2.43 -24.00 -14.53
C TRP A 980 1.03 -23.89 -15.12
N LEU A 981 0.14 -23.21 -14.40
CA LEU A 981 -1.20 -22.83 -14.85
C LEU A 981 -1.20 -21.45 -15.51
N LYS A 982 -0.25 -20.58 -15.11
CA LYS A 982 -0.04 -19.22 -15.63
C LYS A 982 1.47 -18.98 -15.78
N THR A 983 1.88 -18.30 -16.85
CA THR A 983 3.30 -17.98 -17.09
C THR A 983 3.80 -16.90 -16.14
N ILE A 984 4.97 -17.11 -15.52
CA ILE A 984 5.63 -16.08 -14.70
C ILE A 984 7.08 -15.85 -15.18
N LYS A 985 7.64 -14.67 -14.90
CA LYS A 985 8.96 -14.29 -15.43
C LYS A 985 10.14 -14.99 -14.75
N PHE A 986 9.91 -15.55 -13.58
CA PHE A 986 10.91 -16.14 -12.70
C PHE A 986 10.57 -17.61 -12.36
N GLU A 987 9.92 -18.32 -13.29
CA GLU A 987 9.57 -19.74 -13.16
C GLU A 987 10.75 -20.59 -12.72
N GLN A 988 11.95 -20.32 -13.24
CA GLN A 988 13.16 -21.05 -12.87
C GLN A 988 13.54 -20.89 -11.39
N ARG A 989 13.43 -19.68 -10.84
CA ARG A 989 13.77 -19.42 -9.44
C ARG A 989 12.74 -20.02 -8.50
N VAL A 990 11.45 -19.83 -8.80
CA VAL A 990 10.36 -20.48 -8.05
C VAL A 990 10.49 -21.99 -8.12
N SER A 991 10.84 -22.54 -9.29
CA SER A 991 11.09 -23.98 -9.43
C SER A 991 12.24 -24.44 -8.55
N LYS A 992 13.35 -23.71 -8.52
CA LYS A 992 14.49 -24.02 -7.66
C LYS A 992 14.11 -23.99 -6.17
N SER A 993 13.41 -22.95 -5.72
CA SER A 993 12.94 -22.82 -4.34
C SER A 993 11.98 -23.95 -3.94
N ILE A 994 10.97 -24.26 -4.78
CA ILE A 994 10.05 -25.37 -4.55
C ILE A 994 10.82 -26.70 -4.46
N MET A 995 11.69 -26.98 -5.42
CA MET A 995 12.47 -28.22 -5.47
C MET A 995 13.33 -28.40 -4.22
N GLU A 996 14.01 -27.35 -3.78
CA GLU A 996 14.85 -27.37 -2.58
C GLU A 996 14.04 -27.58 -1.31
N LYS A 997 12.93 -26.86 -1.14
CA LYS A 997 12.07 -26.97 0.04
C LYS A 997 11.38 -28.32 0.14
N PHE A 998 10.83 -28.84 -0.96
CA PHE A 998 10.23 -30.17 -0.98
C PHE A 998 11.26 -31.28 -0.75
N ARG A 999 12.48 -31.17 -1.33
CA ARG A 999 13.57 -32.12 -1.04
C ARG A 999 13.92 -32.16 0.44
N ASN A 1000 14.07 -30.99 1.08
CA ASN A 1000 14.40 -30.91 2.51
C ASN A 1000 13.26 -31.47 3.38
N ARG A 1001 12.00 -31.20 3.00
CA ARG A 1001 10.83 -31.75 3.70
C ARG A 1001 10.74 -33.26 3.57
N LEU A 1002 10.96 -33.82 2.37
CA LEU A 1002 10.99 -35.26 2.16
C LEU A 1002 12.05 -35.93 3.04
N LYS A 1003 13.24 -35.34 3.14
CA LYS A 1003 14.28 -35.81 4.06
C LYS A 1003 13.78 -35.89 5.51
N VAL A 1004 13.18 -34.81 6.02
CA VAL A 1004 12.62 -34.78 7.39
C VAL A 1004 11.54 -35.84 7.59
N ILE A 1005 10.62 -36.00 6.64
CA ILE A 1005 9.53 -37.00 6.72
C ILE A 1005 10.11 -38.42 6.82
N PHE A 1006 11.06 -38.78 5.95
CA PHE A 1006 11.62 -40.12 5.95
C PHE A 1006 12.58 -40.37 7.14
N ASP A 1007 13.29 -39.35 7.63
CA ASP A 1007 14.10 -39.44 8.85
C ASP A 1007 13.21 -39.68 10.09
N LEU A 1008 12.06 -38.99 10.17
CA LEU A 1008 11.07 -39.20 11.23
C LEU A 1008 10.45 -40.60 11.15
N PHE A 1009 10.14 -41.08 9.94
CA PHE A 1009 9.67 -42.45 9.74
C PHE A 1009 10.67 -43.50 10.22
N GLN A 1010 11.95 -43.35 9.90
CA GLN A 1010 12.99 -44.26 10.39
C GLN A 1010 13.07 -44.26 11.92
N LYS A 1011 12.98 -43.09 12.56
CA LYS A 1011 12.95 -42.98 14.03
C LYS A 1011 11.72 -43.67 14.64
N GLU A 1012 10.53 -43.49 14.06
CA GLU A 1012 9.29 -44.11 14.59
C GLU A 1012 9.20 -45.62 14.33
N SER A 1013 9.72 -46.10 13.19
CA SER A 1013 9.75 -47.53 12.86
C SER A 1013 10.69 -48.32 13.78
N VAL A 1014 11.85 -47.76 14.15
CA VAL A 1014 12.78 -48.37 15.12
C VAL A 1014 12.19 -48.37 16.54
N GLY A 1015 11.50 -47.29 16.93
CA GLY A 1015 10.84 -47.18 18.24
C GLY A 1015 9.73 -48.22 18.46
N ASN A 1016 8.91 -48.48 17.43
CA ASN A 1016 7.86 -49.51 17.50
C ASN A 1016 8.41 -50.94 17.49
N SER A 1017 9.56 -51.17 16.86
CA SER A 1017 10.24 -52.47 16.84
C SER A 1017 10.78 -52.88 18.21
N SER A 1018 11.12 -51.90 19.06
CA SER A 1018 11.63 -52.14 20.42
C SER A 1018 10.51 -52.46 21.44
N LEU A 1019 9.27 -52.08 21.14
CA LEU A 1019 8.08 -52.40 21.95
C LEU A 1019 7.45 -53.75 21.60
N THR A 1020 7.90 -54.41 20.54
CA THR A 1020 7.44 -55.76 20.15
C THR A 1020 8.40 -56.88 20.59
N LEU A 1021 9.51 -56.52 21.26
CA LEU A 1021 10.52 -57.44 21.81
C LEU A 1021 10.57 -57.46 23.35
N LEU A 1022 9.66 -56.74 24.01
CA LEU A 1022 9.29 -56.86 25.43
C LEU A 1022 7.87 -57.41 25.52
#